data_AF-A0A3R6F777-F1
#
_entry.id   AF-A0A3R6F777-F1
#
_cell.length_a   1.000
_cell.length_b   1.000
_cell.length_c   1.000
_cell.angle_alpha   90.00
_cell.angle_beta   90.00
_cell.angle_gamma   90.00
#
_symmetry.space_group_name_H-M   'P 1'
#
loop_
_entity.id
_entity.type
_entity.pdbx_description
1 polymer ?
#
loop_
_entity_poly.entity_id
_entity_poly.type
_entity_poly.pdbx_seq_one_letter_code
_entity_poly.pdbx_strand_id
1 'polypeptide(L)'
;MKLKSFISILTAGVFLLSACTDEDVIDRSIPNSGVSISLTTKGVVTKAAADGYDYATSEEIQINTCAIAFFDELTGDRMGFKYQSFNQATGNLGDGRTYYEVSDILVKGGSYNMLVLANSSLPETTLEAATTYASFKALKEQLADQGAATFQANNLVKFGEKPVTINKGQSNNIEIELTQLAARVDLSFKVNVPAEEISPAETELKYTLNDLLEIAKNPETYVPGSNIPGECKMHTHSDGKWLYVPNNVKTTTITKKSWLFTIETVLVSNVALKSDAFMSTSEKALNTNDVKGYRVNDYQIELSGSTATVPFYTYEKTYSPQENPLTIRVNGTLKYGVFKEKTIETFSEEYRWASKQGGNGWGQDGYFDKTTIISSETKTVQEMDKTLEEVKKSYKLVFNPTKSETCRTDGIVHGNLYDVVGTIDVNTREATFNWELKPWQVIVREVSVDIVDPAFLVVARTEMTMPNITSISTTFQSSSPIKISDIKVTNGTSYKNLNIDITNSKGNNGSINISSELPINFVPKEISFKVTNEEGLSEDVTIHQYPPLYISNYVSKTTADGGSGQTNSKMYIFKTLIADYSSLQDVSLQLDETWSESGWGGNGHNHKGTLSERQAAGAAAKADFKNAVLGYPQKKLEHFGKVSSKQNTRTETTYTLDSYVDCTVAGAANNNLISPHFVLASQVGVNSGKNETTAKEFCAGYIENDNSGNIVDNKFGSWRVPTKSELLLIDILQNTVECDVKKILEGEGYWSAIYSRIDFMDPRVSATNAVRCVRDIYE
;
A
#
# COMPACT_ATOMS: atom_id res chain seq x y z
N MET A 1 -28.66 -80.72 -71.86
CA MET A 1 -28.46 -79.45 -72.61
C MET A 1 -27.98 -78.40 -71.62
N LYS A 2 -26.95 -77.57 -71.85
CA LYS A 2 -25.67 -77.71 -72.58
C LYS A 2 -24.61 -77.16 -71.59
N LEU A 3 -23.52 -77.88 -71.26
CA LEU A 3 -22.22 -77.93 -71.97
C LEU A 3 -21.56 -76.54 -72.10
N LYS A 4 -20.29 -76.30 -71.73
CA LYS A 4 -19.09 -77.14 -71.44
C LYS A 4 -18.28 -76.50 -70.28
N SER A 5 -17.50 -77.17 -69.41
CA SER A 5 -16.41 -78.17 -69.59
C SER A 5 -15.16 -77.56 -70.24
N PHE A 6 -13.90 -77.76 -69.79
CA PHE A 6 -13.27 -78.82 -68.96
C PHE A 6 -12.34 -78.17 -67.87
N ILE A 7 -11.45 -78.83 -67.07
CA ILE A 7 -10.96 -80.22 -67.03
C ILE A 7 -10.51 -80.71 -65.62
N SER A 8 -10.38 -82.03 -65.53
CA SER A 8 -9.89 -83.01 -64.55
C SER A 8 -8.81 -82.74 -63.44
N ILE A 9 -8.91 -83.60 -62.40
CA ILE A 9 -7.89 -84.50 -61.78
C ILE A 9 -7.28 -84.22 -60.36
N LEU A 10 -7.42 -85.27 -59.52
CA LEU A 10 -6.70 -85.72 -58.32
C LEU A 10 -6.67 -84.94 -56.96
N THR A 11 -7.26 -85.61 -55.94
CA THR A 11 -6.72 -85.99 -54.59
C THR A 11 -5.83 -85.02 -53.79
N ALA A 12 -5.96 -84.89 -52.46
CA ALA A 12 -6.87 -85.45 -51.43
C ALA A 12 -6.75 -84.55 -50.18
N GLY A 13 -7.60 -84.53 -49.16
CA GLY A 13 -8.85 -85.24 -48.80
C GLY A 13 -9.44 -84.52 -47.55
N VAL A 14 -10.77 -84.29 -47.42
CA VAL A 14 -11.82 -85.27 -47.02
C VAL A 14 -11.73 -85.56 -45.49
N PHE A 15 -12.72 -85.40 -44.60
CA PHE A 15 -14.20 -85.16 -44.60
C PHE A 15 -14.56 -83.84 -43.84
N LEU A 16 -15.68 -83.10 -43.97
CA LEU A 16 -17.15 -83.31 -44.16
C LEU A 16 -17.99 -83.26 -42.84
N LEU A 17 -19.11 -82.53 -42.92
CA LEU A 17 -20.32 -82.51 -42.06
C LEU A 17 -20.41 -81.61 -40.82
N SER A 18 -21.67 -81.34 -40.47
CA SER A 18 -22.19 -80.22 -39.69
C SER A 18 -22.91 -80.67 -38.41
N ALA A 19 -22.98 -79.75 -37.44
CA ALA A 19 -23.88 -79.76 -36.28
C ALA A 19 -23.64 -80.87 -35.24
N CYS A 20 -23.01 -80.48 -34.13
CA CYS A 20 -23.53 -80.77 -32.79
C CYS A 20 -23.04 -79.72 -31.79
N THR A 21 -23.79 -79.57 -30.71
CA THR A 21 -23.39 -78.86 -29.49
C THR A 21 -22.37 -79.71 -28.72
N ASP A 22 -21.22 -79.13 -28.44
CA ASP A 22 -20.39 -79.34 -27.25
C ASP A 22 -19.82 -77.93 -26.97
N GLU A 23 -20.09 -77.25 -25.86
CA GLU A 23 -19.75 -77.63 -24.48
C GLU A 23 -18.31 -78.13 -24.34
N ASP A 24 -17.35 -77.24 -24.64
CA ASP A 24 -16.14 -77.22 -23.81
C ASP A 24 -16.53 -76.75 -22.40
N VAL A 25 -16.82 -77.76 -21.58
CA VAL A 25 -17.08 -77.65 -20.15
C VAL A 25 -15.92 -76.96 -19.46
N ILE A 26 -16.19 -75.77 -18.92
CA ILE A 26 -15.69 -75.28 -17.63
C ILE A 26 -14.24 -75.72 -17.31
N ASP A 27 -13.25 -75.13 -17.96
CA ASP A 27 -12.07 -74.73 -17.19
C ASP A 27 -12.35 -73.35 -16.58
N ARG A 28 -13.04 -73.38 -15.44
CA ARG A 28 -12.85 -72.37 -14.39
C ARG A 28 -11.41 -72.53 -13.91
N SER A 29 -10.45 -72.07 -14.73
CA SER A 29 -9.04 -72.08 -14.38
C SER A 29 -8.90 -71.14 -13.20
N ILE A 30 -8.82 -71.77 -12.03
CA ILE A 30 -8.83 -71.15 -10.72
C ILE A 30 -7.87 -69.95 -10.73
N PRO A 31 -8.25 -68.79 -10.14
CA PRO A 31 -7.36 -67.64 -10.02
C PRO A 31 -6.12 -68.02 -9.20
N ASN A 32 -5.07 -68.43 -9.91
CA ASN A 32 -3.85 -69.00 -9.32
C ASN A 32 -2.84 -67.92 -8.91
N SER A 33 -3.31 -66.77 -8.45
CA SER A 33 -2.48 -65.69 -7.90
C SER A 33 -3.35 -64.77 -7.05
N GLY A 34 -3.07 -64.71 -5.75
CA GLY A 34 -3.56 -63.61 -4.93
C GLY A 34 -2.86 -62.33 -5.39
N VAL A 35 -3.62 -61.45 -6.06
CA VAL A 35 -3.18 -60.09 -6.34
C VAL A 35 -3.71 -59.21 -5.22
N SER A 36 -2.79 -58.59 -4.48
CA SER A 36 -3.08 -57.55 -3.50
C SER A 36 -2.52 -56.23 -4.00
N ILE A 37 -3.34 -55.17 -3.94
CA ILE A 37 -2.94 -53.82 -4.34
C ILE A 37 -2.99 -52.91 -3.13
N SER A 38 -1.87 -52.26 -2.82
CA SER A 38 -1.81 -51.17 -1.84
C SER A 38 -1.99 -49.84 -2.57
N LEU A 39 -3.12 -49.20 -2.32
CA LEU A 39 -3.44 -47.85 -2.79
C LEU A 39 -2.95 -46.83 -1.77
N THR A 40 -2.18 -45.87 -2.24
CA THR A 40 -1.72 -44.72 -1.46
C THR A 40 -2.04 -43.45 -2.24
N THR A 41 -2.18 -42.31 -1.57
CA THR A 41 -2.24 -41.03 -2.27
C THR A 41 -0.84 -40.46 -2.42
N LYS A 42 -0.61 -39.74 -3.52
CA LYS A 42 0.51 -38.82 -3.60
C LYS A 42 0.37 -37.74 -2.51
N GLY A 43 1.50 -37.35 -1.96
CA GLY A 43 1.64 -36.45 -0.82
C GLY A 43 2.81 -36.89 0.07
N VAL A 44 3.14 -36.11 1.10
CA VAL A 44 4.10 -36.48 2.15
C VAL A 44 3.58 -35.91 3.47
N VAL A 45 3.46 -36.73 4.52
CA VAL A 45 2.99 -36.32 5.86
C VAL A 45 4.12 -36.48 6.88
N THR A 46 5.22 -35.75 6.69
CA THR A 46 6.41 -35.86 7.56
C THR A 46 6.07 -35.54 9.02
N LYS A 47 6.19 -36.54 9.91
CA LYS A 47 5.98 -36.47 11.37
C LYS A 47 6.83 -35.44 12.15
N ALA A 48 7.63 -34.63 11.46
CA ALA A 48 8.49 -33.61 12.06
C ALA A 48 8.72 -32.49 11.02
N ALA A 49 7.70 -31.66 10.81
CA ALA A 49 7.91 -30.33 10.25
C ALA A 49 8.38 -29.38 11.36
N ALA A 50 9.34 -28.51 11.04
CA ALA A 50 9.47 -27.24 11.76
C ALA A 50 8.24 -26.37 11.44
N ASP A 51 7.93 -25.40 12.30
CA ASP A 51 6.75 -24.54 12.16
C ASP A 51 6.53 -24.06 10.71
N GLY A 52 5.37 -24.41 10.12
CA GLY A 52 4.93 -23.90 8.83
C GLY A 52 4.73 -24.88 7.67
N TYR A 53 4.84 -26.21 7.86
CA TYR A 53 4.59 -27.20 6.80
C TYR A 53 3.65 -28.34 7.22
N ASP A 54 2.45 -28.36 6.62
CA ASP A 54 1.57 -29.52 6.50
C ASP A 54 1.05 -29.61 5.05
N TYR A 55 1.05 -30.80 4.45
CA TYR A 55 0.52 -31.03 3.10
C TYR A 55 -0.41 -32.24 3.06
N ALA A 56 -1.56 -32.06 2.41
CA ALA A 56 -2.69 -33.00 2.32
C ALA A 56 -3.24 -33.45 3.69
N THR A 57 -4.40 -32.91 4.07
CA THR A 57 -5.13 -33.31 5.28
C THR A 57 -5.55 -34.79 5.24
N SER A 58 -5.84 -35.35 6.42
CA SER A 58 -6.38 -36.71 6.56
C SER A 58 -7.67 -36.95 5.77
N GLU A 59 -8.45 -35.90 5.52
CA GLU A 59 -9.62 -35.94 4.65
C GLU A 59 -9.21 -35.98 3.17
N GLU A 60 -8.35 -35.05 2.70
CA GLU A 60 -7.93 -34.99 1.29
C GLU A 60 -7.28 -36.30 0.81
N ILE A 61 -6.53 -37.00 1.67
CA ILE A 61 -5.92 -38.29 1.34
C ILE A 61 -6.91 -39.48 1.38
N GLN A 62 -8.13 -39.30 1.87
CA GLN A 62 -9.09 -40.39 2.09
C GLN A 62 -9.55 -41.05 0.78
N ILE A 63 -9.63 -42.38 0.80
CA ILE A 63 -10.20 -43.23 -0.25
C ILE A 63 -11.42 -43.96 0.34
N ASN A 64 -12.61 -43.66 -0.17
CA ASN A 64 -13.87 -44.30 0.20
C ASN A 64 -14.24 -45.41 -0.78
N THR A 65 -13.93 -45.22 -2.07
CA THR A 65 -14.18 -46.21 -3.12
C THR A 65 -13.05 -46.24 -4.13
N CYS A 66 -12.87 -47.36 -4.82
CA CYS A 66 -12.02 -47.43 -6.01
C CYS A 66 -12.56 -48.41 -7.06
N ALA A 67 -12.42 -48.03 -8.32
CA ALA A 67 -12.46 -48.93 -9.47
C ALA A 67 -11.02 -49.19 -9.94
N ILE A 68 -10.64 -50.45 -10.02
CA ILE A 68 -9.33 -50.91 -10.51
C ILE A 68 -9.59 -51.70 -11.79
N ALA A 69 -8.92 -51.31 -12.88
CA ALA A 69 -9.07 -51.93 -14.18
C ALA A 69 -7.70 -52.26 -14.79
N PHE A 70 -7.56 -53.48 -15.31
CA PHE A 70 -6.34 -53.97 -15.97
C PHE A 70 -6.60 -54.03 -17.47
N PHE A 71 -5.76 -53.37 -18.27
CA PHE A 71 -5.85 -53.38 -19.73
C PHE A 71 -4.63 -54.04 -20.34
N ASP A 72 -4.85 -54.92 -21.32
CA ASP A 72 -3.77 -55.54 -22.09
C ASP A 72 -2.92 -54.47 -22.80
N GLU A 73 -1.59 -54.57 -22.70
CA GLU A 73 -0.68 -53.56 -23.27
C GLU A 73 -0.68 -53.51 -24.80
N LEU A 74 -1.11 -54.58 -25.48
CA LEU A 74 -1.10 -54.70 -26.95
C LEU A 74 -2.45 -54.37 -27.57
N THR A 75 -3.55 -54.87 -27.00
CA THR A 75 -4.91 -54.66 -27.54
C THR A 75 -5.63 -53.48 -26.90
N GLY A 76 -5.28 -53.13 -25.66
CA GLY A 76 -6.01 -52.16 -24.86
C GLY A 76 -7.34 -52.69 -24.30
N ASP A 77 -7.66 -53.98 -24.42
CA ASP A 77 -8.88 -54.58 -23.88
C ASP A 77 -8.79 -54.79 -22.36
N ARG A 78 -9.92 -54.69 -21.67
CA ARG A 78 -10.01 -54.89 -20.20
C ARG A 78 -9.95 -56.38 -19.83
N MET A 79 -8.88 -56.76 -19.12
CA MET A 79 -8.55 -58.13 -18.71
C MET A 79 -8.87 -58.45 -17.26
N GLY A 80 -9.18 -57.43 -16.45
CA GLY A 80 -9.60 -57.55 -15.06
C GLY A 80 -10.27 -56.27 -14.58
N PHE A 81 -11.23 -56.41 -13.65
CA PHE A 81 -11.91 -55.28 -13.01
C PHE A 81 -12.27 -55.61 -11.57
N LYS A 82 -12.17 -54.62 -10.69
CA LYS A 82 -12.64 -54.70 -9.31
C LYS A 82 -13.15 -53.34 -8.87
N TYR A 83 -14.37 -53.28 -8.38
CA TYR A 83 -14.85 -52.18 -7.54
C TYR A 83 -14.73 -52.57 -6.06
N GLN A 84 -14.39 -51.61 -5.21
CA GLN A 84 -14.26 -51.81 -3.77
C GLN A 84 -14.66 -50.54 -3.03
N SER A 85 -15.36 -50.69 -1.90
CA SER A 85 -15.59 -49.64 -0.91
C SER A 85 -14.80 -49.91 0.37
N PHE A 86 -14.44 -48.83 1.08
CA PHE A 86 -13.67 -48.87 2.31
C PHE A 86 -14.42 -48.14 3.42
N ASN A 87 -14.48 -48.76 4.60
CA ASN A 87 -15.05 -48.13 5.81
C ASN A 87 -13.97 -47.38 6.62
N GLN A 88 -12.69 -47.70 6.40
CA GLN A 88 -11.51 -47.14 7.05
C GLN A 88 -10.26 -47.51 6.22
N ALA A 89 -9.13 -46.85 6.48
CA ALA A 89 -7.83 -47.25 5.94
C ALA A 89 -7.39 -48.62 6.51
N THR A 90 -6.57 -49.35 5.74
CA THR A 90 -5.96 -50.61 6.19
C THR A 90 -4.88 -50.33 7.25
N GLY A 91 -4.14 -49.24 7.10
CA GLY A 91 -3.19 -48.78 8.10
C GLY A 91 -2.46 -47.51 7.64
N ASN A 92 -1.39 -47.17 8.37
CA ASN A 92 -0.52 -46.03 8.05
C ASN A 92 0.88 -46.51 7.68
N LEU A 93 1.48 -45.86 6.70
CA LEU A 93 2.89 -45.99 6.35
C LEU A 93 3.80 -45.32 7.41
N GLY A 94 5.10 -45.61 7.34
CA GLY A 94 6.09 -44.98 8.22
C GLY A 94 6.13 -43.46 8.12
N ASP A 95 5.80 -42.93 6.94
CA ASP A 95 5.70 -41.50 6.61
C ASP A 95 4.33 -40.87 6.95
N GLY A 96 3.49 -41.54 7.74
CA GLY A 96 2.22 -41.01 8.22
C GLY A 96 1.03 -41.13 7.26
N ARG A 97 1.24 -41.42 5.97
CA ARG A 97 0.14 -41.57 5.00
C ARG A 97 -0.69 -42.82 5.28
N THR A 98 -2.01 -42.72 5.10
CA THR A 98 -2.90 -43.89 5.07
C THR A 98 -2.72 -44.70 3.79
N TYR A 99 -2.81 -46.03 3.89
CA TYR A 99 -2.90 -46.94 2.75
C TYR A 99 -4.13 -47.84 2.82
N TYR A 100 -4.58 -48.31 1.67
CA TYR A 100 -5.79 -49.11 1.50
C TYR A 100 -5.46 -50.35 0.66
N GLU A 101 -5.78 -51.53 1.16
CA GLU A 101 -5.53 -52.80 0.46
C GLU A 101 -6.77 -53.30 -0.28
N VAL A 102 -6.57 -53.73 -1.53
CA VAL A 102 -7.57 -54.45 -2.32
C VAL A 102 -7.02 -55.81 -2.71
N SER A 103 -7.63 -56.86 -2.14
CA SER A 103 -7.31 -58.26 -2.38
C SER A 103 -8.34 -58.93 -3.32
N ASP A 104 -8.11 -60.21 -3.62
CA ASP A 104 -9.03 -61.09 -4.37
C ASP A 104 -9.39 -60.57 -5.78
N ILE A 105 -8.43 -59.91 -6.44
CA ILE A 105 -8.61 -59.40 -7.80
C ILE A 105 -8.36 -60.53 -8.81
N LEU A 106 -9.39 -60.83 -9.60
CA LEU A 106 -9.37 -61.86 -10.63
C LEU A 106 -8.77 -61.30 -11.92
N VAL A 107 -7.47 -61.55 -12.14
CA VAL A 107 -6.77 -61.22 -13.39
C VAL A 107 -5.83 -62.38 -13.77
N LYS A 108 -5.61 -62.59 -15.07
CA LYS A 108 -4.69 -63.62 -15.58
C LYS A 108 -3.24 -63.15 -15.43
N GLY A 109 -2.29 -64.07 -15.57
CA GLY A 109 -0.87 -63.71 -15.66
C GLY A 109 -0.54 -63.06 -17.00
N GLY A 110 0.18 -61.94 -17.00
CA GLY A 110 0.48 -61.13 -18.18
C GLY A 110 1.03 -59.75 -17.81
N SER A 111 1.30 -58.90 -18.82
CA SER A 111 1.63 -57.48 -18.64
C SER A 111 0.42 -56.61 -18.96
N TYR A 112 0.16 -55.61 -18.11
CA TYR A 112 -1.04 -54.79 -18.18
C TYR A 112 -0.76 -53.33 -17.82
N ASN A 113 -1.48 -52.41 -18.45
CA ASN A 113 -1.68 -51.08 -17.91
C ASN A 113 -2.79 -51.12 -16.86
N MET A 114 -2.44 -50.93 -15.59
CA MET A 114 -3.40 -50.85 -14.49
C MET A 114 -3.84 -49.40 -14.30
N LEU A 115 -5.15 -49.15 -14.40
CA LEU A 115 -5.78 -47.87 -14.11
C LEU A 115 -6.58 -47.98 -12.81
N VAL A 116 -6.46 -46.99 -11.94
CA VAL A 116 -7.22 -46.88 -10.69
C VAL A 116 -7.93 -45.53 -10.67
N LEU A 117 -9.24 -45.56 -10.48
CA LEU A 117 -10.07 -44.37 -10.24
C LEU A 117 -10.71 -44.50 -8.86
N ALA A 118 -10.34 -43.61 -7.94
CA ALA A 118 -10.84 -43.60 -6.58
C ALA A 118 -11.77 -42.42 -6.31
N ASN A 119 -12.79 -42.64 -5.48
CA ASN A 119 -13.85 -41.68 -5.12
C ASN A 119 -14.66 -41.13 -6.31
N SER A 120 -14.80 -41.92 -7.39
CA SER A 120 -15.54 -41.50 -8.58
C SER A 120 -16.98 -41.08 -8.26
N SER A 121 -17.46 -40.02 -8.92
CA SER A 121 -18.87 -39.63 -8.96
C SER A 121 -19.71 -40.51 -9.91
N LEU A 122 -19.06 -41.34 -10.73
CA LEU A 122 -19.72 -42.21 -11.71
C LEU A 122 -20.20 -43.52 -11.05
N PRO A 123 -21.39 -44.03 -11.43
CA PRO A 123 -21.85 -45.34 -10.97
C PRO A 123 -20.89 -46.47 -11.37
N GLU A 124 -20.77 -47.49 -10.51
CA GLU A 124 -19.97 -48.70 -10.78
C GLU A 124 -20.27 -49.31 -12.15
N THR A 125 -21.54 -49.36 -12.57
CA THR A 125 -21.97 -49.87 -13.88
C THR A 125 -21.43 -49.07 -15.07
N THR A 126 -21.14 -47.78 -14.88
CA THR A 126 -20.54 -46.92 -15.92
C THR A 126 -19.02 -47.14 -15.99
N LEU A 127 -18.38 -47.31 -14.83
CA LEU A 127 -16.97 -47.68 -14.73
C LEU A 127 -16.71 -49.08 -15.28
N GLU A 128 -17.66 -49.99 -15.09
CA GLU A 128 -17.59 -51.36 -15.60
C GLU A 128 -17.86 -51.44 -17.12
N ALA A 129 -18.68 -50.55 -17.67
CA ALA A 129 -18.94 -50.49 -19.12
C ALA A 129 -17.73 -50.00 -19.95
N ALA A 130 -16.71 -49.41 -19.32
CA ALA A 130 -15.48 -48.96 -19.97
C ALA A 130 -14.52 -50.15 -20.26
N THR A 131 -14.82 -50.93 -21.29
CA THR A 131 -14.14 -52.19 -21.64
C THR A 131 -12.80 -52.05 -22.34
N THR A 132 -12.40 -50.84 -22.74
CA THR A 132 -11.08 -50.57 -23.38
C THR A 132 -10.34 -49.45 -22.65
N TYR A 133 -9.01 -49.47 -22.72
CA TYR A 133 -8.13 -48.44 -22.16
C TYR A 133 -8.56 -47.05 -22.63
N ALA A 134 -8.81 -46.88 -23.93
CA ALA A 134 -9.28 -45.61 -24.50
C ALA A 134 -10.65 -45.19 -23.93
N SER A 135 -11.61 -46.12 -23.77
CA SER A 135 -12.92 -45.79 -23.19
C SER A 135 -12.84 -45.43 -21.70
N PHE A 136 -11.96 -46.07 -20.94
CA PHE A 136 -11.76 -45.77 -19.52
C PHE A 136 -11.09 -44.40 -19.37
N LYS A 137 -10.03 -44.13 -20.14
CA LYS A 137 -9.32 -42.85 -20.18
C LYS A 137 -10.18 -41.67 -20.65
N ALA A 138 -11.32 -41.94 -21.31
CA ALA A 138 -12.28 -40.97 -21.80
C ALA A 138 -13.45 -40.70 -20.82
N LEU A 139 -13.50 -41.39 -19.68
CA LEU A 139 -14.47 -41.10 -18.61
C LEU A 139 -14.28 -39.66 -18.08
N LYS A 140 -15.39 -39.00 -17.73
CA LYS A 140 -15.38 -37.63 -17.20
C LYS A 140 -16.11 -37.57 -15.87
N GLU A 141 -15.40 -37.10 -14.84
CA GLU A 141 -16.01 -36.80 -13.55
C GLU A 141 -16.89 -35.56 -13.66
N GLN A 142 -18.10 -35.63 -13.11
CA GLN A 142 -19.02 -34.49 -13.10
C GLN A 142 -19.75 -34.45 -11.76
N LEU A 143 -19.28 -33.57 -10.88
CA LEU A 143 -19.93 -33.34 -9.59
C LEU A 143 -21.29 -32.67 -9.80
N ALA A 144 -22.26 -33.06 -8.98
CA ALA A 144 -23.51 -32.34 -8.85
C ALA A 144 -23.25 -31.02 -8.12
N ASP A 145 -23.82 -29.92 -8.61
CA ASP A 145 -23.77 -28.66 -7.89
C ASP A 145 -24.64 -28.74 -6.63
N GLN A 146 -24.01 -28.54 -5.48
CA GLN A 146 -24.60 -28.58 -4.13
C GLN A 146 -24.26 -27.31 -3.34
N GLY A 147 -23.91 -26.20 -4.01
CA GLY A 147 -23.39 -25.01 -3.34
C GLY A 147 -22.04 -25.29 -2.68
N ALA A 148 -21.74 -24.63 -1.55
CA ALA A 148 -20.43 -24.69 -0.88
C ALA A 148 -19.94 -26.11 -0.53
N ALA A 149 -20.83 -27.11 -0.46
CA ALA A 149 -20.50 -28.51 -0.20
C ALA A 149 -20.19 -29.36 -1.45
N THR A 150 -20.11 -28.75 -2.65
CA THR A 150 -19.95 -29.49 -3.93
C THR A 150 -18.66 -30.32 -3.98
N PHE A 151 -17.56 -29.79 -3.43
CA PHE A 151 -16.33 -30.55 -3.22
C PHE A 151 -16.22 -30.93 -1.75
N GLN A 152 -16.09 -32.23 -1.48
CA GLN A 152 -15.89 -32.76 -0.13
C GLN A 152 -14.46 -33.28 -0.03
N ALA A 153 -13.66 -32.75 0.90
CA ALA A 153 -12.24 -33.09 1.03
C ALA A 153 -12.03 -34.61 1.18
N ASN A 154 -12.85 -35.23 2.04
CA ASN A 154 -12.87 -36.68 2.28
C ASN A 154 -13.28 -37.54 1.07
N ASN A 155 -13.75 -36.95 -0.03
CA ASN A 155 -14.24 -37.67 -1.21
C ASN A 155 -13.71 -37.08 -2.54
N LEU A 156 -12.55 -36.42 -2.52
CA LEU A 156 -11.92 -35.91 -3.73
C LEU A 156 -11.48 -37.06 -4.65
N VAL A 157 -11.80 -36.95 -5.94
CA VAL A 157 -11.48 -37.96 -6.96
C VAL A 157 -9.96 -38.05 -7.18
N LYS A 158 -9.44 -39.27 -7.23
CA LYS A 158 -8.01 -39.55 -7.39
C LYS A 158 -7.82 -40.58 -8.50
N PHE A 159 -6.73 -40.46 -9.26
CA PHE A 159 -6.43 -41.32 -10.39
C PHE A 159 -4.97 -41.81 -10.38
N GLY A 160 -4.77 -43.10 -10.67
CA GLY A 160 -3.46 -43.72 -10.81
C GLY A 160 -3.36 -44.54 -12.08
N GLU A 161 -2.19 -44.54 -12.70
CA GLU A 161 -1.85 -45.35 -13.87
C GLU A 161 -0.47 -45.97 -13.64
N LYS A 162 -0.36 -47.30 -13.77
CA LYS A 162 0.89 -48.03 -13.56
C LYS A 162 0.97 -49.26 -14.48
N PRO A 163 2.04 -49.42 -15.28
CA PRO A 163 2.36 -50.70 -15.92
C PRO A 163 2.69 -51.75 -14.87
N VAL A 164 2.12 -52.95 -14.99
CA VAL A 164 2.26 -54.05 -14.02
C VAL A 164 2.39 -55.40 -14.72
N THR A 165 3.16 -56.31 -14.12
CA THR A 165 3.26 -57.71 -14.58
C THR A 165 2.74 -58.64 -13.49
N ILE A 166 1.80 -59.51 -13.84
CA ILE A 166 1.19 -60.48 -12.93
C ILE A 166 1.86 -61.85 -13.12
N ASN A 167 2.58 -62.30 -12.09
CA ASN A 167 3.26 -63.59 -12.08
C ASN A 167 2.29 -64.72 -11.66
N LYS A 168 2.09 -65.69 -12.56
CA LYS A 168 1.22 -66.84 -12.34
C LYS A 168 1.76 -67.76 -11.23
N GLY A 169 0.91 -68.17 -10.29
CA GLY A 169 1.28 -69.07 -9.20
C GLY A 169 1.98 -68.40 -8.01
N GLN A 170 2.04 -67.07 -7.98
CA GLN A 170 2.74 -66.30 -6.95
C GLN A 170 1.84 -65.23 -6.31
N SER A 171 2.21 -64.76 -5.12
CA SER A 171 1.63 -63.54 -4.54
C SER A 171 2.13 -62.34 -5.34
N ASN A 172 1.23 -61.47 -5.78
CA ASN A 172 1.58 -60.24 -6.49
C ASN A 172 1.11 -59.06 -5.65
N ASN A 173 2.05 -58.39 -5.00
CA ASN A 173 1.79 -57.21 -4.18
C ASN A 173 2.17 -55.97 -5.00
N ILE A 174 1.19 -55.11 -5.30
CA ILE A 174 1.36 -53.96 -6.20
C ILE A 174 1.05 -52.69 -5.43
N GLU A 175 2.05 -51.82 -5.27
CA GLU A 175 1.84 -50.48 -4.73
C GLU A 175 1.53 -49.49 -5.86
N ILE A 176 0.56 -48.59 -5.67
CA ILE A 176 0.29 -47.49 -6.61
C ILE A 176 -0.06 -46.20 -5.86
N GLU A 177 0.56 -45.10 -6.28
CA GLU A 177 0.24 -43.75 -5.79
C GLU A 177 -0.77 -43.07 -6.70
N LEU A 178 -1.89 -42.62 -6.12
CA LEU A 178 -2.97 -41.94 -6.82
C LEU A 178 -2.78 -40.42 -6.77
N THR A 179 -2.95 -39.77 -7.92
CA THR A 179 -2.87 -38.31 -8.11
C THR A 179 -4.27 -37.71 -8.00
N GLN A 180 -4.44 -36.64 -7.24
CA GLN A 180 -5.76 -35.98 -7.11
C GLN A 180 -6.17 -35.27 -8.41
N LEU A 181 -7.44 -35.38 -8.82
CA LEU A 181 -7.96 -34.73 -10.03
C LEU A 181 -8.42 -33.28 -9.78
N ALA A 182 -8.84 -32.94 -8.57
CA ALA A 182 -9.11 -31.56 -8.19
C ALA A 182 -7.81 -30.88 -7.74
N ALA A 183 -7.59 -29.66 -8.21
CA ALA A 183 -6.62 -28.75 -7.61
C ALA A 183 -7.24 -28.10 -6.36
N ARG A 184 -6.39 -27.75 -5.39
CA ARG A 184 -6.78 -26.93 -4.23
C ARG A 184 -6.23 -25.51 -4.39
N VAL A 185 -7.05 -24.54 -4.04
CA VAL A 185 -6.68 -23.12 -4.01
C VAL A 185 -6.91 -22.61 -2.59
N ASP A 186 -5.83 -22.26 -1.90
CA ASP A 186 -5.87 -21.62 -0.60
C ASP A 186 -5.81 -20.11 -0.80
N LEU A 187 -6.96 -19.46 -0.67
CA LEU A 187 -7.10 -18.03 -0.92
C LEU A 187 -6.95 -17.24 0.37
N SER A 188 -5.84 -16.52 0.52
CA SER A 188 -5.55 -15.63 1.64
C SER A 188 -5.61 -14.17 1.20
N PHE A 189 -6.04 -13.28 2.10
CA PHE A 189 -6.09 -11.83 1.83
C PHE A 189 -5.11 -11.06 2.71
N LYS A 190 -4.38 -10.14 2.08
CA LYS A 190 -3.62 -9.09 2.77
C LYS A 190 -4.27 -7.75 2.43
N VAL A 191 -4.45 -6.89 3.43
CA VAL A 191 -5.02 -5.55 3.24
C VAL A 191 -3.93 -4.52 3.57
N ASN A 192 -3.50 -3.79 2.56
CA ASN A 192 -2.61 -2.65 2.74
C ASN A 192 -3.48 -1.41 3.00
N VAL A 193 -3.31 -0.82 4.19
CA VAL A 193 -4.01 0.38 4.63
C VAL A 193 -3.02 1.55 4.74
N PRO A 194 -3.44 2.80 4.49
CA PRO A 194 -2.56 3.97 4.63
C PRO A 194 -2.01 4.14 6.05
N ALA A 195 -0.92 4.91 6.14
CA ALA A 195 -0.14 5.11 7.36
C ALA A 195 -1.00 5.57 8.57
N GLU A 196 -0.66 5.02 9.73
CA GLU A 196 -1.37 5.27 10.99
C GLU A 196 -1.04 6.67 11.53
N GLU A 197 -2.06 7.43 11.96
CA GLU A 197 -1.83 8.60 12.82
C GLU A 197 -1.63 8.12 14.26
N ILE A 198 -0.39 8.09 14.72
CA ILE A 198 0.00 7.56 16.03
C ILE A 198 0.05 8.71 17.06
N SER A 199 -0.72 8.62 18.15
CA SER A 199 -0.58 9.52 19.30
C SER A 199 0.75 9.29 20.02
N PRO A 200 1.24 10.26 20.82
CA PRO A 200 2.24 9.95 21.83
C PRO A 200 1.81 8.76 22.69
N ALA A 201 2.77 7.92 23.07
CA ALA A 201 2.51 6.75 23.89
C ALA A 201 2.28 7.16 25.36
N GLU A 202 1.08 6.92 25.89
CA GLU A 202 0.75 7.18 27.28
C GLU A 202 1.18 5.96 28.12
N THR A 203 2.05 6.18 29.11
CA THR A 203 2.58 5.10 29.96
C THR A 203 2.06 5.24 31.38
N GLU A 204 1.38 4.21 31.87
CA GLU A 204 0.89 4.09 33.25
C GLU A 204 1.62 2.95 33.96
N LEU A 205 2.15 3.23 35.16
CA LEU A 205 2.83 2.26 36.03
C LEU A 205 1.99 2.04 37.29
N LYS A 206 1.72 0.77 37.61
CA LYS A 206 0.95 0.36 38.79
C LYS A 206 1.62 0.78 40.10
N TYR A 207 2.95 0.72 40.17
CA TYR A 207 3.75 1.32 41.23
C TYR A 207 4.84 2.19 40.62
N THR A 208 4.79 3.50 40.88
CA THR A 208 5.86 4.42 40.50
C THR A 208 6.97 4.43 41.56
N LEU A 209 8.14 4.96 41.21
CA LEU A 209 9.25 5.12 42.17
C LEU A 209 8.84 5.95 43.40
N ASN A 210 7.93 6.92 43.26
CA ASN A 210 7.42 7.71 44.38
C ASN A 210 6.53 6.88 45.31
N ASP A 211 5.68 6.01 44.77
CA ASP A 211 4.84 5.11 45.58
C ASP A 211 5.71 4.12 46.37
N LEU A 212 6.75 3.58 45.72
CA LEU A 212 7.74 2.72 46.37
C LEU A 212 8.56 3.46 47.44
N LEU A 213 8.85 4.75 47.23
CA LEU A 213 9.51 5.60 48.25
C LEU A 213 8.61 5.88 49.45
N GLU A 214 7.30 6.09 49.27
CA GLU A 214 6.35 6.23 50.38
C GLU A 214 6.19 4.91 51.16
N ILE A 215 6.13 3.76 50.47
CA ILE A 215 6.13 2.43 51.09
C ILE A 215 7.40 2.24 51.95
N ALA A 216 8.56 2.66 51.47
CA ALA A 216 9.83 2.55 52.21
C ALA A 216 9.94 3.50 53.43
N LYS A 217 9.19 4.60 53.45
CA LYS A 217 9.16 5.55 54.58
C LYS A 217 8.34 5.05 55.77
N ASN A 218 7.35 4.18 55.54
CA ASN A 218 6.34 3.83 56.54
C ASN A 218 6.19 2.30 56.71
N PRO A 219 7.24 1.58 57.19
CA PRO A 219 7.28 0.12 57.19
C PRO A 219 6.33 -0.57 58.18
N GLU A 220 5.65 0.16 59.07
CA GLU A 220 4.88 -0.41 60.19
C GLU A 220 3.55 -1.11 59.81
N THR A 221 3.19 -1.19 58.52
CA THR A 221 2.06 -2.02 58.06
C THR A 221 2.47 -3.26 57.27
N TYR A 222 3.77 -3.48 57.00
CA TYR A 222 4.21 -4.63 56.19
C TYR A 222 4.97 -5.69 56.99
N VAL A 223 4.27 -6.75 57.40
CA VAL A 223 4.84 -7.84 58.21
C VAL A 223 5.80 -8.71 57.38
N PRO A 224 7.11 -8.79 57.71
CA PRO A 224 8.02 -9.73 57.08
C PRO A 224 7.60 -11.16 57.45
N GLY A 225 7.00 -11.88 56.49
CA GLY A 225 6.46 -13.23 56.70
C GLY A 225 4.97 -13.40 56.35
N SER A 226 4.29 -12.39 55.80
CA SER A 226 2.96 -12.59 55.20
C SER A 226 3.03 -13.56 54.00
N ASN A 227 2.18 -14.59 54.02
CA ASN A 227 2.04 -15.59 52.95
C ASN A 227 1.03 -15.17 51.86
N ILE A 228 0.63 -13.90 51.81
CA ILE A 228 -0.28 -13.37 50.78
C ILE A 228 0.51 -13.11 49.48
N PRO A 229 0.09 -13.67 48.33
CA PRO A 229 0.70 -13.34 47.04
C PRO A 229 0.29 -11.94 46.55
N GLY A 230 1.24 -11.14 46.05
CA GLY A 230 0.96 -9.91 45.29
C GLY A 230 1.39 -8.57 45.92
N GLU A 231 2.12 -8.59 47.02
CA GLU A 231 2.57 -7.39 47.75
C GLU A 231 4.09 -7.23 47.77
N CYS A 232 4.59 -5.99 47.89
CA CYS A 232 6.03 -5.67 47.88
C CYS A 232 6.73 -6.16 49.16
N LYS A 233 7.94 -6.74 49.04
CA LYS A 233 8.66 -7.40 50.15
C LYS A 233 10.03 -6.77 50.39
N MET A 234 10.34 -6.46 51.64
CA MET A 234 11.64 -5.92 52.05
C MET A 234 12.57 -7.05 52.54
N HIS A 235 13.80 -7.11 52.02
CA HIS A 235 14.81 -8.12 52.38
C HIS A 235 16.22 -7.53 52.47
N THR A 236 17.23 -8.39 52.61
CA THR A 236 18.63 -8.01 52.79
C THR A 236 19.52 -8.95 51.99
N HIS A 237 20.32 -8.39 51.10
CA HIS A 237 21.41 -9.10 50.41
C HIS A 237 22.74 -8.80 51.12
N SER A 238 23.81 -9.46 50.71
CA SER A 238 25.16 -9.23 51.27
C SER A 238 25.71 -7.82 51.04
N ASP A 239 25.15 -7.06 50.09
CA ASP A 239 25.59 -5.72 49.71
C ASP A 239 24.67 -4.57 50.17
N GLY A 240 23.53 -4.87 50.81
CA GLY A 240 22.58 -3.84 51.22
C GLY A 240 21.16 -4.31 51.56
N LYS A 241 20.27 -3.33 51.73
CA LYS A 241 18.83 -3.52 51.93
C LYS A 241 18.11 -3.37 50.60
N TRP A 242 17.12 -4.23 50.34
CA TRP A 242 16.45 -4.31 49.04
C TRP A 242 14.93 -4.43 49.21
N LEU A 243 14.18 -3.96 48.21
CA LEU A 243 12.73 -4.03 48.10
C LEU A 243 12.37 -4.80 46.80
N TYR A 244 11.78 -5.98 46.94
CA TYR A 244 11.21 -6.76 45.86
C TYR A 244 9.77 -6.31 45.56
N VAL A 245 9.49 -6.02 44.29
CA VAL A 245 8.16 -5.66 43.77
C VAL A 245 7.71 -6.77 42.82
N PRO A 246 6.82 -7.69 43.26
CA PRO A 246 6.29 -8.74 42.40
C PRO A 246 5.18 -8.21 41.49
N ASN A 247 5.20 -8.63 40.21
CA ASN A 247 4.13 -8.37 39.24
C ASN A 247 3.71 -6.87 39.20
N ASN A 248 4.71 -5.99 39.14
CA ASN A 248 4.49 -4.61 38.71
C ASN A 248 3.97 -4.62 37.28
N VAL A 249 3.08 -3.68 36.94
CA VAL A 249 2.45 -3.63 35.61
C VAL A 249 2.67 -2.25 35.04
N LYS A 250 3.22 -2.20 33.83
CA LYS A 250 3.37 -1.00 33.02
C LYS A 250 2.50 -1.16 31.79
N THR A 251 1.46 -0.35 31.68
CA THR A 251 0.58 -0.29 30.52
C THR A 251 1.01 0.89 29.65
N THR A 252 1.47 0.59 28.44
CA THR A 252 1.74 1.61 27.42
C THR A 252 0.56 1.61 26.45
N THR A 253 -0.24 2.68 26.46
CA THR A 253 -1.36 2.86 25.54
C THR A 253 -0.95 3.78 24.40
N ILE A 254 -1.15 3.32 23.17
CA ILE A 254 -0.97 4.11 21.95
C ILE A 254 -2.34 4.24 21.29
N THR A 255 -2.80 5.48 21.11
CA THR A 255 -4.03 5.74 20.37
C THR A 255 -3.67 5.98 18.91
N LYS A 256 -4.18 5.13 18.02
CA LYS A 256 -3.89 5.18 16.58
C LYS A 256 -5.16 5.53 15.83
N LYS A 257 -5.14 6.47 14.88
CA LYS A 257 -6.16 6.49 13.82
C LYS A 257 -5.66 5.68 12.65
N SER A 258 -6.44 4.69 12.23
CA SER A 258 -6.05 3.77 11.16
C SER A 258 -7.29 3.30 10.40
N TRP A 259 -7.07 2.72 9.24
CA TRP A 259 -8.12 2.07 8.45
C TRP A 259 -8.13 0.57 8.73
N LEU A 260 -9.31 -0.02 8.73
CA LEU A 260 -9.53 -1.47 8.85
C LEU A 260 -10.52 -1.89 7.77
N PHE A 261 -10.13 -2.84 6.94
CA PHE A 261 -11.08 -3.54 6.07
C PHE A 261 -11.53 -4.82 6.76
N THR A 262 -12.83 -4.95 6.99
CA THR A 262 -13.46 -6.19 7.44
C THR A 262 -14.08 -6.88 6.23
N ILE A 263 -13.66 -8.10 5.94
CA ILE A 263 -14.24 -8.92 4.87
C ILE A 263 -15.57 -9.48 5.38
N GLU A 264 -16.63 -9.31 4.59
CA GLU A 264 -17.99 -9.81 4.88
C GLU A 264 -18.30 -11.07 4.05
N THR A 265 -17.98 -11.05 2.75
CA THR A 265 -18.23 -12.19 1.85
C THR A 265 -17.15 -12.30 0.77
N VAL A 266 -16.84 -13.53 0.39
CA VAL A 266 -16.02 -13.86 -0.78
C VAL A 266 -16.87 -14.68 -1.73
N LEU A 267 -17.01 -14.22 -2.97
CA LEU A 267 -17.69 -14.92 -4.05
C LEU A 267 -16.64 -15.44 -5.03
N VAL A 268 -16.55 -16.75 -5.19
CA VAL A 268 -15.68 -17.41 -6.17
C VAL A 268 -16.53 -17.89 -7.34
N SER A 269 -16.53 -17.11 -8.41
CA SER A 269 -17.29 -17.34 -9.64
C SER A 269 -16.52 -18.17 -10.67
N ASN A 270 -17.26 -18.94 -11.47
CA ASN A 270 -16.73 -19.81 -12.54
C ASN A 270 -15.81 -20.97 -12.09
N VAL A 271 -16.08 -21.58 -10.93
CA VAL A 271 -15.37 -22.80 -10.46
C VAL A 271 -15.79 -24.01 -11.30
N ALA A 272 -14.84 -24.82 -11.78
CA ALA A 272 -15.14 -25.94 -12.68
C ALA A 272 -15.54 -27.22 -11.91
N LEU A 273 -16.74 -27.75 -12.21
CA LEU A 273 -17.35 -28.90 -11.51
C LEU A 273 -17.28 -30.21 -12.31
N LYS A 274 -16.73 -30.12 -13.52
CA LYS A 274 -16.52 -31.24 -14.43
C LYS A 274 -15.03 -31.33 -14.72
N SER A 275 -14.46 -32.52 -14.57
CA SER A 275 -13.11 -32.80 -15.02
C SER A 275 -13.14 -33.04 -16.53
N ASP A 276 -12.51 -32.14 -17.29
CA ASP A 276 -12.03 -32.45 -18.64
C ASP A 276 -10.57 -32.96 -18.61
N ALA A 277 -9.95 -33.01 -17.42
CA ALA A 277 -8.59 -33.47 -17.22
C ALA A 277 -8.45 -34.97 -17.51
N PHE A 278 -7.42 -35.24 -18.30
CA PHE A 278 -6.86 -36.54 -18.59
C PHE A 278 -6.76 -37.48 -17.38
N MET A 279 -7.22 -38.72 -17.57
CA MET A 279 -6.71 -39.88 -16.84
C MET A 279 -5.28 -40.26 -17.30
N SER A 280 -4.35 -39.31 -17.42
CA SER A 280 -2.97 -39.60 -17.80
C SER A 280 -1.99 -39.01 -16.81
N THR A 281 -0.94 -39.76 -16.52
CA THR A 281 0.24 -39.31 -15.78
C THR A 281 1.17 -38.40 -16.60
N SER A 282 0.81 -38.02 -17.83
CA SER A 282 1.63 -37.20 -18.73
C SER A 282 1.10 -35.77 -18.92
N GLU A 283 1.92 -34.79 -18.52
CA GLU A 283 1.66 -33.34 -18.65
C GLU A 283 1.56 -32.82 -20.10
N LYS A 284 1.67 -33.69 -21.11
CA LYS A 284 1.81 -33.32 -22.54
C LYS A 284 0.69 -33.83 -23.45
N ALA A 285 -0.29 -34.56 -22.92
CA ALA A 285 -1.34 -35.17 -23.72
C ALA A 285 -2.43 -34.14 -24.13
N LEU A 286 -2.99 -34.27 -25.35
CA LEU A 286 -4.06 -33.40 -25.89
C LEU A 286 -5.35 -34.20 -26.10
N ASN A 287 -6.47 -33.73 -25.53
CA ASN A 287 -7.74 -34.46 -25.55
C ASN A 287 -8.52 -34.15 -26.85
N THR A 288 -8.56 -35.10 -27.78
CA THR A 288 -9.29 -34.95 -29.06
C THR A 288 -10.81 -34.99 -28.91
N ASN A 289 -11.32 -35.38 -27.73
CA ASN A 289 -12.73 -35.57 -27.45
C ASN A 289 -13.29 -34.48 -26.52
N ASP A 290 -12.60 -33.34 -26.43
CA ASP A 290 -13.05 -32.21 -25.62
C ASP A 290 -14.07 -31.36 -26.42
N VAL A 291 -15.21 -31.11 -25.78
CA VAL A 291 -16.45 -30.63 -26.42
C VAL A 291 -16.70 -29.14 -26.18
N LYS A 292 -15.75 -28.43 -25.56
CA LYS A 292 -15.83 -27.01 -25.17
C LYS A 292 -16.98 -26.67 -24.19
N GLY A 293 -17.61 -27.68 -23.59
CA GLY A 293 -18.72 -27.53 -22.67
C GLY A 293 -18.28 -27.59 -21.21
N TYR A 294 -18.11 -26.43 -20.58
CA TYR A 294 -17.83 -26.32 -19.14
C TYR A 294 -19.11 -26.41 -18.30
N ARG A 295 -19.04 -27.14 -17.18
CA ARG A 295 -19.96 -26.97 -16.06
C ARG A 295 -19.25 -26.16 -14.99
N VAL A 296 -19.69 -24.92 -14.78
CA VAL A 296 -19.19 -24.06 -13.71
C VAL A 296 -20.29 -23.67 -12.74
N ASN A 297 -19.91 -23.27 -11.51
CA ASN A 297 -20.80 -22.56 -10.59
C ASN A 297 -20.04 -21.46 -9.82
N ASP A 298 -20.81 -20.63 -9.12
CA ASP A 298 -20.38 -19.55 -8.25
C ASP A 298 -20.61 -19.93 -6.78
N TYR A 299 -19.59 -19.76 -5.94
CA TYR A 299 -19.64 -20.08 -4.51
C TYR A 299 -19.46 -18.84 -3.65
N GLN A 300 -20.48 -18.52 -2.84
CA GLN A 300 -20.37 -17.50 -1.80
C GLN A 300 -19.92 -18.14 -0.49
N ILE A 301 -18.95 -17.49 0.15
CA ILE A 301 -18.36 -17.88 1.43
C ILE A 301 -18.50 -16.66 2.35
N GLU A 302 -19.26 -16.83 3.43
CA GLU A 302 -19.45 -15.78 4.43
C GLU A 302 -18.28 -15.79 5.40
N LEU A 303 -17.76 -14.60 5.73
CA LEU A 303 -16.59 -14.41 6.58
C LEU A 303 -16.83 -13.30 7.60
N SER A 304 -16.10 -13.38 8.70
CA SER A 304 -16.16 -12.39 9.78
C SER A 304 -14.75 -12.10 10.32
N GLY A 305 -13.99 -11.27 9.60
CA GLY A 305 -12.63 -10.92 10.02
C GLY A 305 -11.85 -10.03 9.05
N SER A 306 -10.63 -9.68 9.44
CA SER A 306 -9.63 -8.98 8.62
C SER A 306 -8.63 -9.93 7.95
N THR A 307 -8.51 -11.15 8.44
CA THR A 307 -7.72 -12.24 7.85
C THR A 307 -8.59 -13.49 7.75
N ALA A 308 -8.52 -14.15 6.59
CA ALA A 308 -9.16 -15.44 6.35
C ALA A 308 -8.37 -16.16 5.24
N THR A 309 -8.05 -17.42 5.47
CA THR A 309 -7.59 -18.35 4.42
C THR A 309 -8.78 -19.23 4.06
N VAL A 310 -9.15 -19.22 2.79
CA VAL A 310 -10.36 -19.85 2.27
C VAL A 310 -9.96 -20.92 1.27
N PRO A 311 -9.89 -22.21 1.68
CA PRO A 311 -9.63 -23.30 0.75
C PRO A 311 -10.86 -23.54 -0.13
N PHE A 312 -10.66 -23.68 -1.43
CA PHE A 312 -11.65 -24.25 -2.35
C PHE A 312 -10.98 -25.15 -3.38
N TYR A 313 -11.78 -25.95 -4.06
CA TYR A 313 -11.31 -26.90 -5.07
C TYR A 313 -11.90 -26.57 -6.44
N THR A 314 -11.17 -26.90 -7.50
CA THR A 314 -11.65 -26.79 -8.88
C THR A 314 -11.00 -27.86 -9.74
N TYR A 315 -11.72 -28.32 -10.76
CA TYR A 315 -11.09 -29.04 -11.87
C TYR A 315 -10.38 -28.08 -12.82
N GLU A 316 -9.53 -28.65 -13.67
CA GLU A 316 -8.75 -27.95 -14.69
C GLU A 316 -9.61 -27.47 -15.87
N LYS A 317 -9.20 -26.35 -16.48
CA LYS A 317 -9.78 -25.77 -17.70
C LYS A 317 -8.75 -25.81 -18.84
N THR A 318 -9.11 -26.41 -19.96
CA THR A 318 -8.21 -26.87 -21.04
C THR A 318 -8.07 -25.93 -22.25
N TYR A 319 -8.61 -24.70 -22.22
CA TYR A 319 -8.66 -23.83 -23.42
C TYR A 319 -8.47 -22.33 -23.16
N SER A 320 -7.87 -21.65 -24.15
CA SER A 320 -7.82 -20.21 -24.33
C SER A 320 -8.50 -19.76 -25.64
N PRO A 321 -9.18 -18.59 -25.67
CA PRO A 321 -9.51 -17.76 -24.51
C PRO A 321 -10.63 -18.40 -23.67
N GLN A 322 -10.52 -18.32 -22.34
CA GLN A 322 -11.62 -18.73 -21.46
C GLN A 322 -12.74 -17.69 -21.54
N GLU A 323 -13.92 -18.06 -22.05
CA GLU A 323 -15.12 -17.20 -22.01
C GLU A 323 -15.55 -16.88 -20.56
N ASN A 324 -15.24 -17.77 -19.61
CA ASN A 324 -15.64 -17.67 -18.21
C ASN A 324 -14.42 -17.90 -17.27
N PRO A 325 -13.58 -16.86 -17.06
CA PRO A 325 -12.38 -16.97 -16.23
C PRO A 325 -12.75 -17.12 -14.75
N LEU A 326 -11.97 -17.90 -14.00
CA LEU A 326 -12.16 -18.05 -12.56
C LEU A 326 -11.98 -16.67 -11.90
N THR A 327 -13.03 -16.22 -11.22
CA THR A 327 -13.14 -14.84 -10.74
C THR A 327 -13.45 -14.86 -9.26
N ILE A 328 -12.64 -14.18 -8.47
CA ILE A 328 -12.92 -13.93 -7.06
C ILE A 328 -13.56 -12.54 -6.95
N ARG A 329 -14.47 -12.35 -5.99
CA ARG A 329 -14.97 -11.04 -5.60
C ARG A 329 -15.03 -10.97 -4.08
N VAL A 330 -14.30 -10.03 -3.51
CA VAL A 330 -14.26 -9.78 -2.06
C VAL A 330 -15.15 -8.59 -1.77
N ASN A 331 -16.22 -8.80 -1.00
CA ASN A 331 -17.03 -7.71 -0.46
C ASN A 331 -16.75 -7.55 1.02
N GLY A 332 -16.67 -6.31 1.47
CA GLY A 332 -16.43 -6.00 2.86
C GLY A 332 -16.67 -4.54 3.16
N THR A 333 -16.41 -4.17 4.40
CA THR A 333 -16.63 -2.82 4.90
C THR A 333 -15.29 -2.24 5.35
N LEU A 334 -14.92 -1.13 4.72
CA LEU A 334 -13.76 -0.33 5.07
C LEU A 334 -14.17 0.68 6.15
N LYS A 335 -13.50 0.64 7.29
CA LYS A 335 -13.75 1.50 8.46
C LYS A 335 -12.53 2.37 8.72
N TYR A 336 -12.73 3.67 8.90
CA TYR A 336 -11.72 4.53 9.53
C TYR A 336 -12.08 4.65 11.00
N GLY A 337 -11.10 4.51 11.90
CA GLY A 337 -11.38 4.49 13.32
C GLY A 337 -10.19 4.78 14.20
N VAL A 338 -10.51 5.03 15.47
CA VAL A 338 -9.56 5.13 16.57
C VAL A 338 -9.39 3.74 17.17
N PHE A 339 -8.14 3.27 17.21
CA PHE A 339 -7.70 2.06 17.88
C PHE A 339 -6.93 2.43 19.15
N LYS A 340 -7.08 1.62 20.19
CA LYS A 340 -6.20 1.65 21.35
C LYS A 340 -5.38 0.38 21.34
N GLU A 341 -4.09 0.54 21.12
CA GLU A 341 -3.10 -0.51 21.30
C GLU A 341 -2.54 -0.40 22.72
N LYS A 342 -2.67 -1.46 23.51
CA LYS A 342 -2.19 -1.53 24.89
C LYS A 342 -1.12 -2.59 24.98
N THR A 343 0.12 -2.16 25.19
CA THR A 343 1.23 -3.04 25.54
C THR A 343 1.31 -3.11 27.07
N ILE A 344 0.95 -4.26 27.62
CA ILE A 344 0.97 -4.55 29.05
C ILE A 344 2.24 -5.34 29.34
N GLU A 345 3.20 -4.69 29.99
CA GLU A 345 4.43 -5.28 30.51
C GLU A 345 4.21 -5.63 31.99
N THR A 346 4.23 -6.92 32.33
CA THR A 346 4.18 -7.40 33.72
C THR A 346 5.55 -7.90 34.12
N PHE A 347 6.13 -7.32 35.16
CA PHE A 347 7.52 -7.60 35.54
C PHE A 347 7.68 -7.62 37.06
N SER A 348 8.69 -8.36 37.52
CA SER A 348 9.08 -8.37 38.93
C SER A 348 10.51 -7.85 39.04
N GLU A 349 10.77 -7.02 40.04
CA GLU A 349 12.02 -6.25 40.14
C GLU A 349 12.45 -6.02 41.59
N GLU A 350 13.75 -5.79 41.79
CA GLU A 350 14.36 -5.46 43.07
C GLU A 350 15.02 -4.08 43.06
N TYR A 351 14.67 -3.25 44.04
CA TYR A 351 15.25 -1.92 44.26
C TYR A 351 16.18 -1.91 45.47
N ARG A 352 17.43 -1.47 45.30
CA ARG A 352 18.38 -1.32 46.41
C ARG A 352 18.25 0.03 47.10
N TRP A 353 18.16 0.03 48.43
CA TRP A 353 18.01 1.23 49.26
C TRP A 353 19.36 1.84 49.67
N ALA A 354 19.50 3.16 49.47
CA ALA A 354 20.63 3.97 49.89
C ALA A 354 20.19 5.08 50.86
N SER A 355 20.71 5.06 52.09
CA SER A 355 20.51 6.13 53.08
C SER A 355 21.39 7.34 52.78
N LYS A 356 20.84 8.57 52.81
CA LYS A 356 21.62 9.81 52.63
C LYS A 356 22.46 10.19 53.86
N GLN A 357 22.09 9.71 55.04
CA GLN A 357 22.73 10.06 56.31
C GLN A 357 23.78 9.03 56.76
N GLY A 358 23.94 7.93 56.01
CA GLY A 358 24.85 6.82 56.32
C GLY A 358 24.24 5.83 57.32
N GLY A 359 24.27 4.54 56.98
CA GLY A 359 23.77 3.45 57.82
C GLY A 359 22.84 2.49 57.07
N ASN A 360 22.70 1.27 57.60
CA ASN A 360 21.98 0.15 56.96
C ASN A 360 20.50 0.06 57.34
N GLY A 361 19.91 1.15 57.83
CA GLY A 361 18.53 1.24 58.30
C GLY A 361 17.59 1.88 57.27
N TRP A 362 16.34 1.41 57.26
CA TRP A 362 15.22 2.09 56.61
C TRP A 362 14.85 3.33 57.43
N GLY A 363 14.54 4.47 56.80
CA GLY A 363 14.29 5.72 57.52
C GLY A 363 14.21 6.97 56.63
N GLN A 364 13.88 8.11 57.26
CA GLN A 364 13.23 9.27 56.63
C GLN A 364 13.97 9.99 55.48
N ASP A 365 15.24 9.69 55.20
CA ASP A 365 15.98 10.38 54.13
C ASP A 365 16.93 9.44 53.36
N GLY A 366 16.42 8.85 52.27
CA GLY A 366 17.10 7.89 51.41
C GLY A 366 16.52 7.89 49.99
N TYR A 367 17.08 7.05 49.12
CA TYR A 367 16.64 6.85 47.74
C TYR A 367 16.95 5.42 47.27
N PHE A 368 16.33 4.98 46.18
CA PHE A 368 16.69 3.72 45.53
C PHE A 368 17.77 3.97 44.47
N ASP A 369 18.87 3.20 44.50
CA ASP A 369 20.07 3.48 43.70
C ASP A 369 20.38 2.44 42.60
N LYS A 370 19.73 1.27 42.65
CA LYS A 370 19.82 0.21 41.64
C LYS A 370 18.50 -0.51 41.49
N THR A 371 18.18 -0.88 40.25
CA THR A 371 17.09 -1.80 39.89
C THR A 371 17.67 -3.09 39.32
N THR A 372 17.05 -4.23 39.63
CA THR A 372 17.34 -5.54 39.02
C THR A 372 16.02 -6.17 38.58
N ILE A 373 15.84 -6.38 37.28
CA ILE A 373 14.67 -7.09 36.74
C ILE A 373 14.87 -8.59 36.98
N ILE A 374 13.90 -9.24 37.60
CA ILE A 374 13.90 -10.67 37.96
C ILE A 374 13.12 -11.49 36.92
N SER A 375 12.00 -10.96 36.44
CA SER A 375 11.20 -11.56 35.38
C SER A 375 10.40 -10.48 34.65
N SER A 376 10.07 -10.72 33.39
CA SER A 376 9.18 -9.88 32.59
C SER A 376 8.40 -10.72 31.57
N GLU A 377 7.14 -10.35 31.37
CA GLU A 377 6.25 -10.87 30.33
C GLU A 377 5.53 -9.67 29.68
N THR A 378 5.43 -9.66 28.36
CA THR A 378 4.82 -8.56 27.61
C THR A 378 3.69 -9.09 26.75
N LYS A 379 2.52 -8.44 26.84
CA LYS A 379 1.35 -8.75 26.01
C LYS A 379 0.80 -7.47 25.38
N THR A 380 0.68 -7.46 24.06
CA THR A 380 0.01 -6.39 23.31
C THR A 380 -1.42 -6.79 22.97
N VAL A 381 -2.36 -5.88 23.15
CA VAL A 381 -3.78 -6.03 22.78
C VAL A 381 -4.20 -4.80 21.99
N GLN A 382 -4.87 -4.98 20.85
CA GLN A 382 -5.36 -3.89 20.00
C GLN A 382 -6.88 -4.01 19.86
N GLU A 383 -7.60 -2.95 20.21
CA GLU A 383 -9.06 -2.89 20.09
C GLU A 383 -9.49 -1.61 19.36
N MET A 384 -10.54 -1.69 18.54
CA MET A 384 -11.16 -0.51 17.94
C MET A 384 -12.03 0.18 19.00
N ASP A 385 -11.64 1.36 19.41
CA ASP A 385 -12.31 2.18 20.43
C ASP A 385 -13.47 2.98 19.84
N LYS A 386 -13.35 3.43 18.58
CA LYS A 386 -14.38 4.23 17.90
C LYS A 386 -14.26 4.18 16.38
N THR A 387 -15.36 3.87 15.68
CA THR A 387 -15.49 4.11 14.23
C THR A 387 -15.79 5.58 13.95
N LEU A 388 -15.13 6.16 12.94
CA LEU A 388 -15.30 7.53 12.47
C LEU A 388 -15.95 7.59 11.09
N GLU A 389 -15.53 6.70 10.18
CA GLU A 389 -16.12 6.56 8.84
C GLU A 389 -16.34 5.08 8.50
N GLU A 390 -17.34 4.78 7.68
CA GLU A 390 -17.66 3.42 7.24
C GLU A 390 -18.12 3.42 5.77
N VAL A 391 -17.49 2.59 4.93
CA VAL A 391 -17.75 2.52 3.48
C VAL A 391 -17.72 1.07 3.00
N LYS A 392 -18.80 0.58 2.40
CA LYS A 392 -18.81 -0.73 1.73
C LYS A 392 -17.94 -0.72 0.47
N LYS A 393 -17.13 -1.76 0.28
CA LYS A 393 -16.25 -1.95 -0.89
C LYS A 393 -16.44 -3.34 -1.47
N SER A 394 -16.19 -3.46 -2.77
CA SER A 394 -16.20 -4.71 -3.52
C SER A 394 -15.01 -4.71 -4.48
N TYR A 395 -14.15 -5.71 -4.37
CA TYR A 395 -12.96 -5.88 -5.20
C TYR A 395 -13.16 -7.10 -6.11
N LYS A 396 -13.07 -6.92 -7.43
CA LYS A 396 -13.12 -8.02 -8.41
C LYS A 396 -11.70 -8.42 -8.79
N LEU A 397 -11.50 -9.73 -8.87
CA LEU A 397 -10.22 -10.40 -8.90
C LEU A 397 -10.31 -11.52 -9.96
N VAL A 398 -9.36 -11.65 -10.87
CA VAL A 398 -9.39 -12.69 -11.92
C VAL A 398 -8.16 -13.57 -11.77
N PHE A 399 -8.37 -14.87 -11.51
CA PHE A 399 -7.31 -15.83 -11.23
C PHE A 399 -7.29 -16.92 -12.29
N ASN A 400 -6.59 -16.66 -13.39
CA ASN A 400 -6.32 -17.62 -14.46
C ASN A 400 -4.80 -17.66 -14.69
N PRO A 401 -4.07 -18.64 -14.12
CA PRO A 401 -2.65 -18.79 -14.41
C PRO A 401 -2.44 -19.20 -15.87
N THR A 402 -1.55 -18.49 -16.57
CA THR A 402 -1.13 -18.78 -17.95
C THR A 402 0.26 -19.39 -17.91
N LYS A 403 0.50 -20.56 -18.53
CA LYS A 403 1.79 -21.27 -18.43
C LYS A 403 2.56 -21.37 -19.76
N SER A 404 3.88 -21.53 -19.64
CA SER A 404 4.86 -21.51 -20.72
C SER A 404 5.08 -22.86 -21.41
N GLU A 405 6.05 -22.92 -22.33
CA GLU A 405 6.25 -23.95 -23.37
C GLU A 405 6.25 -25.43 -22.93
N THR A 406 6.41 -25.75 -21.65
CA THR A 406 6.57 -27.11 -21.13
C THR A 406 5.28 -27.81 -20.70
N CYS A 407 4.22 -27.08 -20.34
CA CYS A 407 2.89 -27.64 -19.98
C CYS A 407 1.79 -26.85 -20.71
N ARG A 408 0.99 -27.51 -21.55
CA ARG A 408 -0.03 -26.84 -22.39
C ARG A 408 -1.40 -26.75 -21.71
N THR A 409 -1.51 -25.89 -20.69
CA THR A 409 -2.77 -25.68 -19.96
C THR A 409 -3.06 -24.18 -19.82
N ASP A 410 -4.25 -23.75 -20.21
CA ASP A 410 -4.71 -22.36 -20.15
C ASP A 410 -5.43 -22.05 -18.82
N GLY A 411 -5.01 -22.67 -17.71
CA GLY A 411 -5.67 -22.58 -16.41
C GLY A 411 -4.99 -23.38 -15.30
N ILE A 412 -5.73 -23.62 -14.22
CA ILE A 412 -5.31 -24.36 -13.02
C ILE A 412 -5.05 -25.83 -13.36
N VAL A 413 -3.88 -26.34 -13.00
CA VAL A 413 -3.47 -27.73 -13.25
C VAL A 413 -3.95 -28.64 -12.11
N HIS A 414 -4.54 -29.79 -12.45
CA HIS A 414 -4.95 -30.79 -11.47
C HIS A 414 -3.81 -31.26 -10.55
N GLY A 415 -4.13 -31.77 -9.36
CA GLY A 415 -3.14 -32.36 -8.45
C GLY A 415 -2.08 -31.38 -7.94
N ASN A 416 -2.41 -30.08 -7.85
CA ASN A 416 -1.54 -29.03 -7.32
C ASN A 416 -2.28 -28.23 -6.23
N LEU A 417 -1.50 -27.64 -5.33
CA LEU A 417 -1.95 -26.62 -4.38
C LEU A 417 -1.50 -25.25 -4.88
N TYR A 418 -2.44 -24.30 -4.91
CA TYR A 418 -2.17 -22.90 -5.21
C TYR A 418 -2.35 -22.10 -3.94
N ASP A 419 -1.26 -21.60 -3.38
CA ASP A 419 -1.29 -20.63 -2.29
C ASP A 419 -1.43 -19.24 -2.92
N VAL A 420 -2.61 -18.64 -2.80
CA VAL A 420 -3.00 -17.43 -3.52
C VAL A 420 -3.20 -16.29 -2.54
N VAL A 421 -2.29 -15.33 -2.57
CA VAL A 421 -2.34 -14.14 -1.74
C VAL A 421 -2.88 -12.97 -2.56
N GLY A 422 -4.16 -12.64 -2.34
CA GLY A 422 -4.77 -11.42 -2.84
C GLY A 422 -4.37 -10.23 -1.95
N THR A 423 -3.58 -9.31 -2.49
CA THR A 423 -3.24 -8.06 -1.79
C THR A 423 -4.21 -6.98 -2.24
N ILE A 424 -4.96 -6.41 -1.31
CA ILE A 424 -5.90 -5.30 -1.54
C ILE A 424 -5.22 -4.02 -1.05
N ASP A 425 -4.93 -3.09 -1.96
CA ASP A 425 -4.41 -1.77 -1.59
C ASP A 425 -5.54 -0.75 -1.54
N VAL A 426 -5.77 -0.20 -0.36
CA VAL A 426 -6.87 0.76 -0.11
C VAL A 426 -6.58 2.14 -0.74
N ASN A 427 -5.31 2.47 -0.97
CA ASN A 427 -4.87 3.76 -1.50
C ASN A 427 -5.01 3.81 -3.02
N THR A 428 -4.40 2.83 -3.72
CA THR A 428 -4.48 2.74 -5.18
C THR A 428 -5.85 2.25 -5.65
N ARG A 429 -6.60 1.56 -4.77
CA ARG A 429 -7.84 0.82 -5.07
C ARG A 429 -7.63 -0.36 -6.01
N GLU A 430 -6.38 -0.74 -6.22
CA GLU A 430 -5.99 -1.90 -6.99
C GLU A 430 -5.86 -3.12 -6.08
N ALA A 431 -5.97 -4.30 -6.68
CA ALA A 431 -5.73 -5.54 -5.98
C ALA A 431 -4.93 -6.49 -6.86
N THR A 432 -3.81 -6.95 -6.31
CA THR A 432 -2.81 -7.76 -7.02
C THR A 432 -2.78 -9.17 -6.46
N PHE A 433 -2.42 -10.14 -7.30
CA PHE A 433 -2.21 -11.51 -6.87
C PHE A 433 -0.76 -11.92 -7.02
N ASN A 434 -0.23 -12.40 -5.91
CA ASN A 434 0.92 -13.28 -5.93
C ASN A 434 0.41 -14.68 -5.60
N TRP A 435 0.84 -15.67 -6.38
CA TRP A 435 0.47 -17.07 -6.15
C TRP A 435 1.71 -17.95 -6.28
N GLU A 436 1.82 -18.95 -5.41
CA GLU A 436 2.89 -19.93 -5.41
C GLU A 436 2.32 -21.28 -5.85
N LEU A 437 2.96 -21.93 -6.84
CA LEU A 437 2.63 -23.29 -7.24
C LEU A 437 3.31 -24.27 -6.29
N LYS A 438 2.52 -24.91 -5.41
CA LYS A 438 3.01 -25.94 -4.49
C LYS A 438 2.65 -27.31 -5.07
N PRO A 439 3.63 -28.11 -5.55
CA PRO A 439 3.35 -29.41 -6.14
C PRO A 439 2.89 -30.39 -5.06
N TRP A 440 1.98 -31.30 -5.42
CA TRP A 440 1.48 -32.34 -4.50
C TRP A 440 2.45 -33.56 -4.39
N GLN A 441 3.76 -33.37 -4.61
CA GLN A 441 4.86 -34.24 -4.15
C GLN A 441 6.26 -33.64 -4.43
N VAL A 442 7.30 -34.22 -3.80
CA VAL A 442 8.68 -33.70 -3.69
C VAL A 442 9.67 -34.43 -4.61
N ILE A 443 10.49 -33.70 -5.38
CA ILE A 443 11.94 -34.00 -5.59
C ILE A 443 12.74 -32.69 -5.58
N VAL A 444 13.99 -32.80 -5.11
CA VAL A 444 14.93 -31.73 -4.76
C VAL A 444 15.37 -30.84 -5.93
N ARG A 445 15.44 -29.54 -5.62
CA ARG A 445 16.10 -28.43 -6.31
C ARG A 445 17.39 -28.80 -7.07
N GLU A 446 17.53 -28.24 -8.28
CA GLU A 446 18.48 -27.12 -8.41
C GLU A 446 17.71 -25.82 -8.69
N VAL A 447 17.48 -25.06 -7.62
CA VAL A 447 17.40 -23.60 -7.62
C VAL A 447 18.05 -23.19 -6.30
N SER A 448 18.90 -22.17 -6.31
CA SER A 448 19.36 -21.54 -5.06
C SER A 448 18.13 -21.17 -4.21
N VAL A 449 18.25 -21.31 -2.89
CA VAL A 449 17.36 -20.56 -2.01
C VAL A 449 17.90 -19.15 -1.97
N ASP A 450 17.45 -18.33 -2.91
CA ASP A 450 17.18 -16.95 -2.56
C ASP A 450 15.69 -16.90 -2.27
N ILE A 451 15.36 -16.80 -0.97
CA ILE A 451 14.13 -16.13 -0.59
C ILE A 451 14.37 -14.70 -1.06
N VAL A 452 13.85 -14.37 -2.24
CA VAL A 452 13.73 -12.97 -2.62
C VAL A 452 12.61 -12.44 -1.75
N ASP A 453 12.99 -11.95 -0.56
CA ASP A 453 12.15 -11.02 0.19
C ASP A 453 11.61 -10.04 -0.84
N PRO A 454 10.28 -9.91 -0.98
CA PRO A 454 9.71 -9.21 -2.11
C PRO A 454 10.30 -7.81 -2.14
N ALA A 455 11.03 -7.48 -3.21
CA ALA A 455 11.69 -6.18 -3.31
C ALA A 455 10.64 -5.10 -3.01
N PHE A 456 10.91 -4.27 -2.01
CA PHE A 456 9.99 -3.23 -1.62
C PHE A 456 10.75 -1.98 -1.19
N LEU A 457 10.15 -0.83 -1.45
CA LEU A 457 10.61 0.47 -0.99
C LEU A 457 9.35 1.31 -0.73
N VAL A 458 9.23 1.83 0.49
CA VAL A 458 8.16 2.73 0.89
C VAL A 458 8.78 3.90 1.62
N VAL A 459 8.38 5.12 1.27
CA VAL A 459 8.76 6.36 1.97
C VAL A 459 7.49 7.01 2.51
N ALA A 460 7.40 7.21 3.83
CA ALA A 460 6.15 7.55 4.51
C ALA A 460 5.61 8.95 4.15
N ARG A 461 6.48 9.87 3.73
CA ARG A 461 6.13 11.18 3.17
C ARG A 461 7.02 11.46 1.97
N THR A 462 6.44 11.38 0.77
CA THR A 462 7.08 11.71 -0.51
C THR A 462 6.91 13.17 -0.91
N GLU A 463 5.89 13.88 -0.38
CA GLU A 463 5.78 15.33 -0.50
C GLU A 463 5.82 16.00 0.89
N MET A 464 6.66 17.01 1.05
CA MET A 464 6.89 17.69 2.33
C MET A 464 7.05 19.20 2.17
N THR A 465 6.90 19.94 3.28
CA THR A 465 7.08 21.38 3.34
C THR A 465 7.97 21.76 4.52
N MET A 466 8.94 22.64 4.29
CA MET A 466 9.81 23.23 5.30
C MET A 466 9.52 24.73 5.43
N PRO A 467 8.55 25.14 6.27
CA PRO A 467 8.18 26.54 6.44
C PRO A 467 9.15 27.24 7.40
N ASN A 468 10.11 28.00 6.87
CA ASN A 468 11.12 28.70 7.68
C ASN A 468 11.90 27.78 8.65
N ILE A 469 12.17 26.55 8.23
CA ILE A 469 13.03 25.59 8.94
C ILE A 469 14.13 25.06 8.03
N THR A 470 15.26 24.71 8.64
CA THR A 470 16.46 24.18 7.94
C THR A 470 16.52 22.66 7.90
N SER A 471 15.66 21.95 8.62
CA SER A 471 15.66 20.49 8.63
C SER A 471 14.28 19.87 8.75
N ILE A 472 14.12 18.71 8.11
CA ILE A 472 12.93 17.85 8.20
C ILE A 472 13.35 16.39 8.03
N SER A 473 12.51 15.46 8.45
CA SER A 473 12.71 14.03 8.21
C SER A 473 11.46 13.33 7.71
N THR A 474 11.68 12.32 6.89
CA THR A 474 10.69 11.30 6.49
C THR A 474 11.22 9.93 6.91
N THR A 475 10.37 8.92 6.98
CA THR A 475 10.80 7.54 7.30
C THR A 475 10.69 6.65 6.07
N PHE A 476 11.52 5.60 6.03
CA PHE A 476 11.49 4.60 4.98
C PHE A 476 11.44 3.19 5.57
N GLN A 477 10.91 2.26 4.79
CA GLN A 477 11.04 0.83 4.99
C GLN A 477 11.30 0.18 3.62
N SER A 478 12.29 -0.71 3.53
CA SER A 478 12.70 -1.34 2.29
C SER A 478 13.22 -2.77 2.50
N SER A 479 13.26 -3.57 1.44
CA SER A 479 13.86 -4.90 1.40
C SER A 479 15.38 -4.89 1.55
N SER A 480 16.04 -3.78 1.16
CA SER A 480 17.50 -3.61 1.22
C SER A 480 17.88 -2.21 1.73
N PRO A 481 19.18 -1.92 1.93
CA PRO A 481 19.65 -0.56 2.19
C PRO A 481 19.31 0.40 1.05
N ILE A 482 18.78 1.57 1.39
CA ILE A 482 18.45 2.61 0.39
C ILE A 482 19.65 3.49 0.04
N LYS A 483 19.63 4.01 -1.18
CA LYS A 483 20.51 5.06 -1.68
C LYS A 483 19.69 6.29 -2.08
N ILE A 484 20.20 7.47 -1.74
CA ILE A 484 19.70 8.74 -2.24
C ILE A 484 20.43 9.10 -3.55
N SER A 485 19.67 9.47 -4.58
CA SER A 485 20.17 9.80 -5.91
C SER A 485 19.29 10.86 -6.58
N ASP A 486 19.63 11.26 -7.82
CA ASP A 486 18.90 12.25 -8.62
C ASP A 486 18.54 13.55 -7.89
N ILE A 487 19.39 13.95 -6.94
CA ILE A 487 19.23 15.16 -6.13
C ILE A 487 19.24 16.38 -7.05
N LYS A 488 18.13 17.11 -7.08
CA LYS A 488 17.96 18.38 -7.77
C LYS A 488 17.47 19.41 -6.77
N VAL A 489 18.02 20.61 -6.86
CA VAL A 489 17.54 21.77 -6.11
C VAL A 489 17.24 22.87 -7.12
N THR A 490 16.03 23.40 -7.11
CA THR A 490 15.66 24.59 -7.86
C THR A 490 15.37 25.72 -6.88
N ASN A 491 15.90 26.91 -7.15
CA ASN A 491 15.71 28.06 -6.28
C ASN A 491 15.74 29.36 -7.10
N GLY A 492 14.61 29.66 -7.74
CA GLY A 492 14.48 30.82 -8.63
C GLY A 492 15.51 30.82 -9.77
N THR A 493 15.90 32.02 -10.19
CA THR A 493 16.92 32.28 -11.23
C THR A 493 18.32 32.52 -10.67
N SER A 494 18.42 32.84 -9.38
CA SER A 494 19.65 33.22 -8.68
C SER A 494 20.45 32.04 -8.12
N TYR A 495 19.83 30.86 -7.95
CA TYR A 495 20.51 29.61 -7.56
C TYR A 495 21.37 29.73 -6.28
N LYS A 496 20.91 30.51 -5.29
CA LYS A 496 21.61 30.71 -4.01
C LYS A 496 21.17 29.71 -2.94
N ASN A 497 22.03 29.50 -1.94
CA ASN A 497 21.81 28.58 -0.80
C ASN A 497 21.30 27.20 -1.23
N LEU A 498 21.95 26.62 -2.26
CA LEU A 498 21.65 25.28 -2.75
C LEU A 498 22.27 24.16 -1.90
N ASN A 499 23.04 24.51 -0.87
CA ASN A 499 23.63 23.55 0.05
C ASN A 499 22.51 22.77 0.75
N ILE A 500 22.49 21.47 0.49
CA ILE A 500 21.63 20.50 1.14
C ILE A 500 22.47 19.29 1.53
N ASP A 501 22.11 18.68 2.65
CA ASP A 501 22.66 17.42 3.11
C ASP A 501 21.48 16.46 3.34
N ILE A 502 21.53 15.29 2.72
CA ILE A 502 20.50 14.26 2.84
C ILE A 502 21.18 13.00 3.33
N THR A 503 20.87 12.61 4.56
CA THR A 503 21.43 11.42 5.21
C THR A 503 20.32 10.44 5.56
N ASN A 504 20.55 9.15 5.32
CA ASN A 504 19.62 8.09 5.70
C ASN A 504 20.20 7.20 6.81
N SER A 505 19.30 6.64 7.62
CA SER A 505 19.63 5.55 8.53
C SER A 505 20.24 4.37 7.76
N LYS A 506 21.19 3.68 8.39
CA LYS A 506 21.78 2.44 7.85
C LYS A 506 20.83 1.27 8.08
N GLY A 507 20.74 0.37 7.09
CA GLY A 507 19.86 -0.80 7.12
C GLY A 507 18.55 -0.58 6.38
N ASN A 508 17.58 -1.43 6.67
CA ASN A 508 16.38 -1.63 5.85
C ASN A 508 15.17 -0.78 6.29
N ASN A 509 15.32 0.00 7.37
CA ASN A 509 14.33 0.97 7.81
C ASN A 509 15.00 2.11 8.59
N GLY A 510 14.25 3.20 8.79
CA GLY A 510 14.66 4.32 9.63
C GLY A 510 14.27 5.67 9.02
N SER A 511 15.07 6.70 9.28
CA SER A 511 14.79 8.06 8.85
C SER A 511 15.69 8.48 7.69
N ILE A 512 15.12 9.25 6.76
CA ILE A 512 15.86 10.12 5.84
C ILE A 512 15.78 11.53 6.45
N ASN A 513 16.92 12.06 6.87
CA ASN A 513 17.05 13.42 7.40
C ASN A 513 17.53 14.34 6.29
N ILE A 514 16.76 15.41 6.05
CA ILE A 514 17.08 16.45 5.09
C ILE A 514 17.49 17.67 5.90
N SER A 515 18.70 18.17 5.68
CA SER A 515 19.19 19.46 6.15
C SER A 515 19.43 20.35 4.94
N SER A 516 19.08 21.63 5.06
CA SER A 516 19.03 22.53 3.92
C SER A 516 19.08 23.99 4.37
N GLU A 517 20.05 24.75 3.84
CA GLU A 517 20.12 26.19 4.08
C GLU A 517 18.82 26.88 3.61
N LEU A 518 18.31 27.83 4.40
CA LEU A 518 17.14 28.60 4.00
C LEU A 518 17.45 29.41 2.73
N PRO A 519 16.56 29.38 1.72
CA PRO A 519 16.66 30.29 0.58
C PRO A 519 16.60 31.76 1.05
N ILE A 520 17.60 32.56 0.68
CA ILE A 520 17.69 34.00 1.02
C ILE A 520 17.19 34.92 -0.10
N ASN A 521 16.84 34.36 -1.24
CA ASN A 521 16.41 35.06 -2.45
C ASN A 521 14.89 35.33 -2.50
N PHE A 522 14.20 35.13 -1.38
CA PHE A 522 12.78 35.43 -1.18
C PHE A 522 11.82 34.69 -2.14
N VAL A 523 12.21 33.52 -2.65
CA VAL A 523 11.33 32.62 -3.41
C VAL A 523 11.36 31.21 -2.79
N PRO A 524 10.30 30.39 -2.97
CA PRO A 524 10.34 28.99 -2.57
C PRO A 524 11.46 28.22 -3.28
N LYS A 525 12.13 27.34 -2.54
CA LYS A 525 13.15 26.41 -3.04
C LYS A 525 12.57 25.01 -3.05
N GLU A 526 12.63 24.36 -4.21
CA GLU A 526 12.19 22.97 -4.38
C GLU A 526 13.40 22.05 -4.33
N ILE A 527 13.34 21.02 -3.49
CA ILE A 527 14.35 19.97 -3.39
C ILE A 527 13.68 18.66 -3.80
N SER A 528 14.13 18.03 -4.88
CA SER A 528 13.68 16.69 -5.26
C SER A 528 14.83 15.70 -5.22
N PHE A 529 14.60 14.50 -4.72
CA PHE A 529 15.56 13.40 -4.82
C PHE A 529 14.83 12.07 -4.98
N LYS A 530 15.55 11.10 -5.55
CA LYS A 530 15.07 9.73 -5.69
C LYS A 530 15.68 8.86 -4.60
N VAL A 531 14.82 8.16 -3.87
CA VAL A 531 15.21 7.04 -3.02
C VAL A 531 15.20 5.79 -3.89
N THR A 532 16.22 4.94 -3.81
CA THR A 532 16.31 3.69 -4.58
C THR A 532 16.91 2.59 -3.73
N ASN A 533 16.32 1.39 -3.77
CA ASN A 533 16.87 0.20 -3.10
C ASN A 533 17.84 -0.55 -4.03
N GLU A 534 18.49 -1.62 -3.55
CA GLU A 534 19.51 -2.36 -4.32
C GLU A 534 18.88 -3.15 -5.48
N GLU A 535 17.58 -3.46 -5.38
CA GLU A 535 16.76 -4.15 -6.38
C GLU A 535 16.21 -3.21 -7.47
N GLY A 536 16.44 -1.90 -7.37
CA GLY A 536 16.11 -0.91 -8.40
C GLY A 536 14.68 -0.33 -8.35
N LEU A 537 13.93 -0.57 -7.28
CA LEU A 537 12.68 0.15 -7.00
C LEU A 537 12.99 1.56 -6.53
N SER A 538 12.16 2.53 -6.91
CA SER A 538 12.39 3.94 -6.61
C SER A 538 11.14 4.71 -6.19
N GLU A 539 11.30 5.57 -5.19
CA GLU A 539 10.32 6.56 -4.74
C GLU A 539 10.90 7.96 -4.94
N ASP A 540 10.15 8.86 -5.59
CA ASP A 540 10.55 10.26 -5.77
C ASP A 540 10.03 11.10 -4.59
N VAL A 541 10.93 11.85 -3.95
CA VAL A 541 10.63 12.71 -2.79
C VAL A 541 10.84 14.18 -3.16
N THR A 542 9.85 15.02 -2.89
CA THR A 542 9.85 16.46 -3.15
C THR A 542 9.62 17.25 -1.85
N ILE A 543 10.44 18.27 -1.60
CA ILE A 543 10.30 19.19 -0.47
C ILE A 543 10.24 20.64 -0.95
N HIS A 544 9.17 21.32 -0.53
CA HIS A 544 8.98 22.76 -0.71
C HIS A 544 9.54 23.51 0.50
N GLN A 545 10.74 24.10 0.38
CA GLN A 545 11.34 24.93 1.44
C GLN A 545 11.00 26.40 1.22
N TYR A 546 10.42 27.02 2.24
CA TYR A 546 10.01 28.41 2.19
C TYR A 546 10.94 29.31 3.03
N PRO A 547 11.42 30.43 2.47
CA PRO A 547 12.14 31.45 3.24
C PRO A 547 11.33 31.98 4.44
N PRO A 548 11.97 32.71 5.38
CA PRO A 548 11.29 33.44 6.45
C PRO A 548 10.26 34.47 5.95
N LEU A 549 10.46 34.98 4.73
CA LEU A 549 9.53 35.81 3.97
C LEU A 549 9.70 35.47 2.50
N TYR A 550 8.62 35.15 1.79
CA TYR A 550 8.71 34.75 0.39
C TYR A 550 7.66 35.42 -0.50
N ILE A 551 8.03 35.49 -1.77
CA ILE A 551 7.25 36.00 -2.87
C ILE A 551 6.95 34.82 -3.80
N SER A 552 5.66 34.52 -3.99
CA SER A 552 5.19 33.66 -5.08
C SER A 552 4.26 34.48 -5.99
N ASN A 553 3.59 33.85 -6.95
CA ASN A 553 2.67 34.56 -7.84
C ASN A 553 1.56 33.67 -8.38
N TYR A 554 0.39 34.27 -8.57
CA TYR A 554 -0.61 33.78 -9.52
C TYR A 554 -0.48 34.54 -10.84
N VAL A 555 -0.93 33.94 -11.94
CA VAL A 555 -1.01 34.63 -13.24
C VAL A 555 -2.43 35.14 -13.44
N SER A 556 -2.58 36.45 -13.65
CA SER A 556 -3.86 37.10 -13.92
C SER A 556 -4.59 36.51 -15.12
N LYS A 557 -5.92 36.42 -15.00
CA LYS A 557 -6.82 36.01 -16.09
C LYS A 557 -6.78 36.96 -17.28
N THR A 558 -6.37 38.20 -17.06
CA THR A 558 -6.21 39.22 -18.10
C THR A 558 -4.73 39.46 -18.33
N THR A 559 -4.27 39.36 -19.58
CA THR A 559 -2.89 39.76 -19.90
C THR A 559 -2.71 41.26 -19.65
N ALA A 560 -1.74 41.65 -18.84
CA ALA A 560 -1.42 43.04 -18.55
C ALA A 560 -0.88 43.79 -19.78
N ASP A 561 -1.16 45.09 -19.82
CA ASP A 561 -0.63 46.07 -20.78
C ASP A 561 -0.91 47.48 -20.24
N GLY A 562 0.03 47.99 -19.45
CA GLY A 562 -0.02 49.32 -18.86
C GLY A 562 0.54 50.43 -19.74
N GLY A 563 0.93 50.12 -20.98
CA GLY A 563 1.84 50.96 -21.75
C GLY A 563 3.26 50.98 -21.17
N SER A 564 4.18 51.69 -21.83
CA SER A 564 5.57 51.89 -21.38
C SER A 564 6.34 50.60 -21.01
N GLY A 565 6.00 49.45 -21.61
CA GLY A 565 6.60 48.15 -21.34
C GLY A 565 5.98 47.35 -20.18
N GLN A 566 4.94 47.86 -19.51
CA GLN A 566 4.33 47.23 -18.34
C GLN A 566 3.37 46.09 -18.71
N THR A 567 3.92 44.91 -19.04
CA THR A 567 3.17 43.72 -19.47
C THR A 567 3.13 42.57 -18.43
N ASN A 568 3.60 42.82 -17.21
CA ASN A 568 3.71 41.80 -16.17
C ASN A 568 2.34 41.41 -15.60
N SER A 569 1.86 40.23 -16.02
CA SER A 569 0.54 39.70 -15.64
C SER A 569 0.55 38.92 -14.32
N LYS A 570 1.64 38.97 -13.53
CA LYS A 570 1.76 38.31 -12.23
C LYS A 570 1.07 39.11 -11.14
N MET A 571 0.16 38.47 -10.41
CA MET A 571 -0.30 38.91 -9.10
C MET A 571 0.66 38.33 -8.06
N TYR A 572 1.45 39.18 -7.42
CA TYR A 572 2.49 38.74 -6.51
C TYR A 572 1.92 38.47 -5.12
N ILE A 573 2.27 37.34 -4.55
CA ILE A 573 1.81 36.89 -3.24
C ILE A 573 2.99 37.03 -2.28
N PHE A 574 2.81 37.78 -1.21
CA PHE A 574 3.80 37.98 -0.16
C PHE A 574 3.32 37.23 1.09
N LYS A 575 4.14 36.30 1.59
CA LYS A 575 3.82 35.54 2.81
C LYS A 575 4.99 35.52 3.79
N THR A 576 4.69 35.85 5.03
CA THR A 576 5.64 36.02 6.14
C THR A 576 5.54 34.85 7.11
N LEU A 577 6.67 34.22 7.44
CA LEU A 577 6.80 33.05 8.33
C LEU A 577 7.65 33.35 9.58
N ILE A 578 7.78 34.62 9.93
CA ILE A 578 8.50 35.16 11.09
C ILE A 578 7.52 35.88 12.02
N ALA A 579 7.84 36.00 13.31
CA ALA A 579 7.01 36.73 14.27
C ALA A 579 7.08 38.26 14.07
N ASP A 580 8.23 38.77 13.62
CA ASP A 580 8.47 40.19 13.35
C ASP A 580 9.62 40.37 12.33
N TYR A 581 9.74 41.58 11.79
CA TYR A 581 10.67 41.91 10.72
C TYR A 581 12.13 42.14 11.17
N SER A 582 12.48 42.07 12.46
CA SER A 582 13.85 42.32 12.94
C SER A 582 14.88 41.38 12.30
N SER A 583 14.50 40.10 12.14
CA SER A 583 15.32 39.06 11.50
C SER A 583 15.69 39.34 10.02
N LEU A 584 15.02 40.28 9.36
CA LEU A 584 15.29 40.67 7.98
C LEU A 584 16.09 41.97 7.84
N GLN A 585 16.30 42.75 8.91
CA GLN A 585 16.74 44.15 8.77
C GLN A 585 18.23 44.35 8.45
N ASP A 586 19.13 43.48 8.93
CA ASP A 586 20.58 43.76 8.94
C ASP A 586 21.46 42.89 8.00
N VAL A 587 20.97 41.78 7.43
CA VAL A 587 21.81 40.86 6.60
C VAL A 587 21.26 40.60 5.19
N SER A 588 19.95 40.38 5.03
CA SER A 588 19.36 39.92 3.76
C SER A 588 19.00 41.03 2.77
N LEU A 589 18.98 42.30 3.20
CA LEU A 589 18.48 43.44 2.43
C LEU A 589 19.59 44.32 1.83
N GLN A 590 20.71 43.75 1.38
CA GLN A 590 21.71 44.53 0.64
C GLN A 590 21.10 45.04 -0.67
N LEU A 591 21.17 46.35 -0.95
CA LEU A 591 20.57 46.95 -2.14
C LEU A 591 21.53 46.85 -3.33
N ASP A 592 20.98 46.63 -4.52
CA ASP A 592 21.72 46.26 -5.73
C ASP A 592 22.53 47.41 -6.34
N GLU A 593 23.74 47.08 -6.84
CA GLU A 593 24.68 47.98 -7.49
C GLU A 593 24.64 47.94 -9.03
N THR A 594 23.85 47.05 -9.63
CA THR A 594 23.61 46.93 -11.10
C THR A 594 22.78 48.10 -11.68
N TRP A 595 22.85 49.24 -11.02
CA TRP A 595 22.42 50.57 -11.45
C TRP A 595 23.30 51.19 -12.55
N SER A 596 24.30 50.44 -13.03
CA SER A 596 25.40 50.88 -13.90
C SER A 596 25.25 50.46 -15.37
N GLU A 597 24.34 49.53 -15.71
CA GLU A 597 24.05 49.15 -17.10
C GLU A 597 23.22 50.21 -17.83
N SER A 598 23.87 51.34 -18.11
CA SER A 598 23.49 52.27 -19.16
C SER A 598 23.77 51.66 -20.54
N GLY A 599 23.03 50.60 -20.88
CA GLY A 599 23.08 49.93 -22.17
C GLY A 599 22.53 50.82 -23.28
N TRP A 600 23.39 51.63 -23.90
CA TRP A 600 23.06 52.43 -25.09
C TRP A 600 22.89 51.50 -26.31
N GLY A 601 21.71 50.88 -26.41
CA GLY A 601 21.47 49.75 -27.33
C GLY A 601 20.01 49.48 -27.69
N GLY A 602 19.18 50.51 -27.79
CA GLY A 602 17.80 50.42 -28.30
C GLY A 602 16.78 49.85 -27.29
N ASN A 603 15.78 50.67 -26.92
CA ASN A 603 14.71 50.36 -25.95
C ASN A 603 15.16 50.31 -24.46
N GLY A 604 16.12 51.14 -24.07
CA GLY A 604 16.60 51.23 -22.67
C GLY A 604 15.61 51.93 -21.73
N HIS A 605 15.29 51.27 -20.62
CA HIS A 605 14.58 51.89 -19.48
C HIS A 605 15.59 52.58 -18.57
N ASN A 606 15.67 53.92 -18.65
CA ASN A 606 16.60 54.70 -17.83
C ASN A 606 16.11 54.78 -16.38
N HIS A 607 16.91 54.28 -15.45
CA HIS A 607 16.74 54.53 -14.00
C HIS A 607 16.67 56.04 -13.73
N LYS A 608 15.77 56.49 -12.85
CA LYS A 608 15.71 57.91 -12.46
C LYS A 608 16.70 58.22 -11.33
N GLY A 609 17.24 59.43 -11.36
CA GLY A 609 18.25 59.91 -10.40
C GLY A 609 19.64 59.30 -10.58
N THR A 610 20.57 59.79 -9.77
CA THR A 610 21.94 59.28 -9.64
C THR A 610 22.00 58.08 -8.69
N LEU A 611 23.11 57.34 -8.75
CA LEU A 611 23.44 56.28 -7.79
C LEU A 611 23.40 56.78 -6.34
N SER A 612 23.90 57.98 -6.06
CA SER A 612 23.88 58.55 -4.69
C SER A 612 22.44 58.85 -4.21
N GLU A 613 21.59 59.39 -5.07
CA GLU A 613 20.19 59.69 -4.72
C GLU A 613 19.37 58.41 -4.46
N ARG A 614 19.53 57.38 -5.30
CA ARG A 614 18.86 56.09 -5.09
C ARG A 614 19.38 55.36 -3.84
N GLN A 615 20.67 55.45 -3.53
CA GLN A 615 21.24 54.92 -2.28
C GLN A 615 20.67 55.64 -1.05
N ALA A 616 20.54 56.97 -1.10
CA ALA A 616 19.91 57.75 -0.04
C ALA A 616 18.42 57.41 0.14
N ALA A 617 17.68 57.27 -0.96
CA ALA A 617 16.28 56.83 -0.93
C ALA A 617 16.14 55.44 -0.29
N GLY A 618 17.03 54.49 -0.61
CA GLY A 618 17.01 53.16 -0.01
C GLY A 618 17.43 53.10 1.45
N ALA A 619 18.36 53.96 1.88
CA ALA A 619 18.67 54.14 3.29
C ALA A 619 17.47 54.70 4.06
N ALA A 620 16.74 55.67 3.48
CA ALA A 620 15.52 56.23 4.07
C ALA A 620 14.37 55.20 4.12
N ALA A 621 14.13 54.46 3.04
CA ALA A 621 13.13 53.39 2.98
C ALA A 621 13.37 52.33 4.06
N LYS A 622 14.63 51.88 4.24
CA LYS A 622 15.02 50.97 5.32
C LYS A 622 14.81 51.56 6.71
N ALA A 623 15.16 52.83 6.92
CA ALA A 623 14.97 53.51 8.20
C ALA A 623 13.48 53.60 8.58
N ASP A 624 12.62 53.92 7.61
CA ASP A 624 11.16 53.90 7.80
C ASP A 624 10.63 52.49 8.05
N PHE A 625 11.15 51.49 7.32
CA PHE A 625 10.77 50.08 7.45
C PHE A 625 11.10 49.47 8.83
N LYS A 626 12.00 50.08 9.62
CA LYS A 626 12.22 49.67 11.03
C LYS A 626 10.96 49.78 11.90
N ASN A 627 9.99 50.59 11.48
CA ASN A 627 8.70 50.71 12.15
C ASN A 627 7.67 49.65 11.71
N ALA A 628 8.01 48.76 10.78
CA ALA A 628 7.08 47.76 10.26
C ALA A 628 6.67 46.75 11.34
N VAL A 629 5.36 46.53 11.47
CA VAL A 629 4.75 45.60 12.41
C VAL A 629 4.01 44.52 11.64
N LEU A 630 4.18 43.26 12.01
CA LEU A 630 3.42 42.16 11.42
C LEU A 630 1.97 42.16 11.95
N GLY A 631 1.00 42.12 11.05
CA GLY A 631 -0.41 41.99 11.41
C GLY A 631 -1.34 42.55 10.34
N TYR A 632 -2.57 42.02 10.27
CA TYR A 632 -3.57 42.48 9.31
C TYR A 632 -3.91 43.96 9.53
N PRO A 633 -3.77 44.82 8.50
CA PRO A 633 -4.16 46.22 8.61
C PRO A 633 -5.64 46.37 8.97
N GLN A 634 -5.93 47.29 9.88
CA GLN A 634 -7.28 47.65 10.28
C GLN A 634 -8.05 48.19 9.07
N LYS A 635 -9.29 47.72 8.94
CA LYS A 635 -10.24 48.10 7.90
C LYS A 635 -11.45 48.78 8.55
N LYS A 636 -12.13 49.62 7.78
CA LYS A 636 -13.43 50.23 8.12
C LYS A 636 -14.36 50.11 6.92
N LEU A 637 -15.65 50.01 7.18
CA LEU A 637 -16.67 50.06 6.14
C LEU A 637 -16.82 51.50 5.63
N GLU A 638 -16.67 51.70 4.33
CA GLU A 638 -17.03 52.95 3.62
C GLU A 638 -18.10 52.67 2.57
N HIS A 639 -19.06 53.58 2.41
CA HIS A 639 -20.14 53.46 1.43
C HIS A 639 -19.77 54.12 0.11
N PHE A 640 -19.90 53.38 -1.00
CA PHE A 640 -19.74 53.93 -2.34
C PHE A 640 -20.98 53.65 -3.19
N GLY A 641 -21.63 54.70 -3.68
CA GLY A 641 -22.72 54.57 -4.65
C GLY A 641 -22.21 54.06 -6.00
N LYS A 642 -21.08 54.61 -6.46
CA LYS A 642 -20.38 54.20 -7.68
C LYS A 642 -18.87 54.14 -7.42
N VAL A 643 -18.19 53.28 -8.16
CA VAL A 643 -16.73 53.09 -8.13
C VAL A 643 -16.20 53.02 -9.56
N SER A 644 -15.09 53.70 -9.84
CA SER A 644 -14.40 53.63 -11.13
C SER A 644 -13.14 52.77 -10.98
N SER A 645 -13.14 51.59 -11.59
CA SER A 645 -12.06 50.62 -11.43
C SER A 645 -11.98 49.64 -12.61
N LYS A 646 -11.11 48.65 -12.51
CA LYS A 646 -10.94 47.56 -13.48
C LYS A 646 -11.41 46.25 -12.87
N GLN A 647 -12.09 45.42 -13.67
CA GLN A 647 -12.65 44.14 -13.23
C GLN A 647 -12.33 43.06 -14.27
N ASN A 648 -11.24 42.32 -14.09
CA ASN A 648 -10.72 41.36 -15.06
C ASN A 648 -10.62 41.94 -16.49
N THR A 649 -10.27 43.23 -16.58
CA THR A 649 -10.24 44.03 -17.81
C THR A 649 -9.11 45.05 -17.75
N ARG A 650 -8.62 45.50 -18.92
CA ARG A 650 -7.61 46.57 -19.01
C ARG A 650 -8.22 47.98 -18.84
N THR A 651 -9.50 48.12 -19.14
CA THR A 651 -10.24 49.41 -19.22
C THR A 651 -10.85 49.77 -17.88
N GLU A 652 -10.52 50.95 -17.35
CA GLU A 652 -11.22 51.50 -16.18
C GLU A 652 -12.66 51.87 -16.56
N THR A 653 -13.62 51.34 -15.81
CA THR A 653 -15.06 51.48 -16.05
C THR A 653 -15.75 51.88 -14.74
N THR A 654 -16.81 52.68 -14.81
CA THR A 654 -17.62 53.02 -13.63
C THR A 654 -18.70 51.97 -13.41
N TYR A 655 -18.71 51.37 -12.21
CA TYR A 655 -19.69 50.40 -11.77
C TYR A 655 -20.57 50.99 -10.65
N THR A 656 -21.83 50.58 -10.60
CA THR A 656 -22.69 50.82 -9.42
C THR A 656 -22.36 49.78 -8.36
N LEU A 657 -22.08 50.23 -7.14
CA LEU A 657 -21.83 49.39 -5.98
C LEU A 657 -22.96 49.54 -4.95
N ASP A 658 -23.32 50.79 -4.63
CA ASP A 658 -24.35 51.19 -3.66
C ASP A 658 -24.36 50.35 -2.38
N SER A 659 -23.17 50.20 -1.81
CA SER A 659 -22.94 49.32 -0.66
C SER A 659 -21.75 49.77 0.19
N TYR A 660 -21.71 49.27 1.42
CA TYR A 660 -20.59 49.41 2.34
C TYR A 660 -19.55 48.32 2.07
N VAL A 661 -18.29 48.71 1.90
CA VAL A 661 -17.16 47.79 1.66
C VAL A 661 -15.96 48.16 2.51
N ASP A 662 -15.11 47.16 2.78
CA ASP A 662 -13.89 47.35 3.56
C ASP A 662 -12.88 48.26 2.86
N CYS A 663 -12.38 49.25 3.59
CA CYS A 663 -11.29 50.15 3.18
C CYS A 663 -10.26 50.27 4.30
N THR A 664 -8.97 50.35 3.96
CA THR A 664 -7.86 50.48 4.93
C THR A 664 -8.02 51.75 5.77
N VAL A 665 -7.88 51.65 7.10
CA VAL A 665 -7.95 52.80 7.99
C VAL A 665 -6.71 53.69 7.80
N ALA A 666 -6.95 54.98 7.56
CA ALA A 666 -5.90 55.99 7.48
C ALA A 666 -5.43 56.39 8.88
N GLY A 667 -4.35 55.77 9.34
CA GLY A 667 -3.71 56.07 10.62
C GLY A 667 -2.23 55.67 10.60
N ALA A 668 -1.40 56.39 11.34
CA ALA A 668 0.05 56.17 11.36
C ALA A 668 0.42 54.75 11.83
N ALA A 669 -0.09 54.32 12.99
CA ALA A 669 0.12 52.97 13.49
C ALA A 669 -0.43 51.89 12.53
N ASN A 670 -1.58 52.15 11.89
CA ASN A 670 -2.14 51.21 10.91
C ASN A 670 -1.30 51.11 9.64
N ASN A 671 -0.59 52.17 9.26
CA ASN A 671 0.28 52.18 8.08
C ASN A 671 1.66 51.57 8.32
N ASN A 672 1.98 51.29 9.58
CA ASN A 672 3.13 50.47 9.95
C ASN A 672 2.85 48.96 9.78
N LEU A 673 1.58 48.55 9.77
CA LEU A 673 1.19 47.14 9.66
C LEU A 673 1.47 46.58 8.26
N ILE A 674 1.96 45.35 8.21
CA ILE A 674 2.08 44.52 7.01
C ILE A 674 1.27 43.25 7.24
N SER A 675 0.34 42.98 6.34
CA SER A 675 -0.44 41.75 6.36
C SER A 675 0.47 40.50 6.30
N PRO A 676 0.27 39.48 7.16
CA PRO A 676 1.11 38.27 7.13
C PRO A 676 1.05 37.51 5.81
N HIS A 677 -0.06 37.62 5.09
CA HIS A 677 -0.26 37.02 3.77
C HIS A 677 -1.14 37.94 2.91
N PHE A 678 -0.59 38.48 1.83
CA PHE A 678 -1.35 39.35 0.91
C PHE A 678 -0.96 39.17 -0.56
N VAL A 679 -1.91 39.48 -1.45
CA VAL A 679 -1.72 39.53 -2.89
C VAL A 679 -1.67 40.98 -3.36
N LEU A 680 -0.67 41.32 -4.17
CA LEU A 680 -0.58 42.57 -4.93
C LEU A 680 -1.20 42.37 -6.31
N ALA A 681 -2.10 43.26 -6.72
CA ALA A 681 -2.71 43.29 -8.05
C ALA A 681 -1.63 43.31 -9.15
N SER A 682 -1.87 42.66 -10.30
CA SER A 682 -0.90 42.64 -11.40
C SER A 682 -0.84 43.99 -12.13
N GLN A 683 -0.02 44.10 -13.18
CA GLN A 683 -0.01 45.30 -14.02
C GLN A 683 -1.31 45.47 -14.84
N VAL A 684 -2.29 44.56 -14.80
CA VAL A 684 -3.67 44.84 -15.22
C VAL A 684 -4.25 46.03 -14.44
N GLY A 685 -4.03 46.04 -13.12
CA GLY A 685 -4.50 47.08 -12.19
C GLY A 685 -3.74 48.41 -12.25
N VAL A 686 -2.81 48.58 -13.20
CA VAL A 686 -2.08 49.83 -13.41
C VAL A 686 -3.03 51.00 -13.71
N ASN A 687 -2.73 52.14 -13.09
CA ASN A 687 -3.43 53.41 -13.22
C ASN A 687 -2.46 54.55 -12.88
N SER A 688 -2.89 55.79 -13.09
CA SER A 688 -2.13 57.00 -12.75
C SER A 688 -3.09 58.15 -12.40
N GLY A 689 -2.56 59.24 -11.85
CA GLY A 689 -3.33 60.46 -11.60
C GLY A 689 -4.43 60.35 -10.54
N LYS A 690 -4.36 59.34 -9.65
CA LYS A 690 -5.31 59.19 -8.54
C LYS A 690 -5.00 60.23 -7.44
N ASN A 691 -6.00 60.45 -6.59
CA ASN A 691 -5.93 61.20 -5.33
C ASN A 691 -6.49 60.30 -4.20
N GLU A 692 -6.55 60.79 -2.95
CA GLU A 692 -7.09 60.01 -1.81
C GLU A 692 -8.42 59.31 -2.14
N THR A 693 -9.44 60.06 -2.55
CA THR A 693 -10.79 59.54 -2.77
C THR A 693 -10.81 58.52 -3.90
N THR A 694 -10.22 58.88 -5.05
CA THR A 694 -10.21 58.01 -6.23
C THR A 694 -9.31 56.79 -6.08
N ALA A 695 -8.32 56.80 -5.19
CA ALA A 695 -7.51 55.62 -4.84
C ALA A 695 -8.30 54.60 -4.01
N LYS A 696 -9.10 55.08 -3.03
CA LYS A 696 -10.04 54.23 -2.28
C LYS A 696 -11.09 53.62 -3.21
N GLU A 697 -11.77 54.47 -3.99
CA GLU A 697 -12.81 54.06 -4.95
C GLU A 697 -12.28 53.03 -5.95
N PHE A 698 -11.06 53.24 -6.47
CA PHE A 698 -10.44 52.31 -7.40
C PHE A 698 -10.22 50.95 -6.75
N CYS A 699 -9.61 50.87 -5.57
CA CYS A 699 -9.38 49.57 -4.92
C CYS A 699 -10.67 48.90 -4.42
N ALA A 700 -11.61 49.66 -3.84
CA ALA A 700 -12.93 49.17 -3.47
C ALA A 700 -13.70 48.55 -4.66
N GLY A 701 -13.54 49.13 -5.85
CA GLY A 701 -14.09 48.66 -7.12
C GLY A 701 -13.33 47.53 -7.82
N TYR A 702 -12.08 47.26 -7.41
CA TYR A 702 -11.15 46.42 -8.16
C TYR A 702 -11.47 44.94 -8.00
N ILE A 703 -11.39 44.19 -9.11
CA ILE A 703 -11.55 42.73 -9.12
C ILE A 703 -10.54 42.14 -10.11
N GLU A 704 -9.65 41.27 -9.63
CA GLU A 704 -8.71 40.53 -10.46
C GLU A 704 -8.62 39.07 -10.03
N ASN A 705 -8.98 38.17 -10.94
CA ASN A 705 -8.92 36.71 -10.78
C ASN A 705 -7.68 36.17 -11.49
N ASP A 706 -7.18 35.03 -11.03
CA ASP A 706 -6.12 34.29 -11.71
C ASP A 706 -6.67 33.35 -12.79
N ASN A 707 -5.78 32.85 -13.66
CA ASN A 707 -6.12 31.88 -14.70
C ASN A 707 -6.52 30.50 -14.15
N SER A 708 -6.07 30.14 -12.95
CA SER A 708 -6.27 28.81 -12.36
C SER A 708 -7.46 28.74 -11.39
N GLY A 709 -8.03 29.89 -11.00
CA GLY A 709 -9.19 29.97 -10.11
C GLY A 709 -8.88 29.89 -8.61
N ASN A 710 -7.63 30.14 -8.21
CA ASN A 710 -7.20 30.12 -6.81
C ASN A 710 -7.76 31.30 -5.98
N ILE A 711 -8.01 32.46 -6.59
CA ILE A 711 -8.59 33.62 -5.89
C ILE A 711 -10.11 33.45 -5.77
N VAL A 712 -10.54 32.75 -4.72
CA VAL A 712 -11.96 32.58 -4.34
C VAL A 712 -12.54 33.85 -3.72
N ASP A 713 -13.87 33.96 -3.70
CA ASP A 713 -14.65 35.06 -3.09
C ASP A 713 -14.16 36.48 -3.45
N ASN A 714 -13.87 36.69 -4.73
CA ASN A 714 -13.44 37.99 -5.25
C ASN A 714 -14.64 38.87 -5.61
N LYS A 715 -14.86 39.91 -4.81
CA LYS A 715 -16.00 40.83 -4.90
C LYS A 715 -15.56 42.26 -4.61
N PHE A 716 -16.49 43.21 -4.74
CA PHE A 716 -16.27 44.58 -4.28
C PHE A 716 -15.82 44.60 -2.81
N GLY A 717 -14.78 45.40 -2.51
CA GLY A 717 -14.14 45.43 -1.19
C GLY A 717 -13.14 44.32 -0.90
N SER A 718 -12.94 43.34 -1.79
CA SER A 718 -11.87 42.34 -1.62
C SER A 718 -10.46 42.92 -1.75
N TRP A 719 -10.32 44.10 -2.34
CA TRP A 719 -9.05 44.79 -2.57
C TRP A 719 -9.04 46.16 -1.88
N ARG A 720 -7.90 46.52 -1.32
CA ARG A 720 -7.71 47.74 -0.52
C ARG A 720 -6.46 48.50 -0.93
N VAL A 721 -6.37 49.77 -0.50
CA VAL A 721 -5.15 50.57 -0.64
C VAL A 721 -4.08 49.98 0.32
N PRO A 722 -2.83 49.75 -0.15
CA PRO A 722 -1.78 49.19 0.70
C PRO A 722 -1.36 50.15 1.81
N THR A 723 -0.79 49.62 2.88
CA THR A 723 -0.14 50.43 3.91
C THR A 723 1.18 51.01 3.39
N LYS A 724 1.73 52.01 4.09
CA LYS A 724 3.09 52.50 3.82
C LYS A 724 4.11 51.36 3.92
N SER A 725 4.05 50.54 4.98
CA SER A 725 4.99 49.43 5.17
C SER A 725 4.87 48.32 4.12
N GLU A 726 3.67 48.03 3.60
CA GLU A 726 3.48 47.08 2.49
C GLU A 726 4.16 47.57 1.21
N LEU A 727 4.00 48.86 0.86
CA LEU A 727 4.69 49.46 -0.29
C LEU A 727 6.22 49.48 -0.11
N LEU A 728 6.70 49.86 1.09
CA LEU A 728 8.13 49.83 1.40
C LEU A 728 8.71 48.41 1.32
N LEU A 729 7.98 47.40 1.78
CA LEU A 729 8.42 46.01 1.67
C LEU A 729 8.63 45.61 0.22
N ILE A 730 7.65 45.88 -0.64
CA ILE A 730 7.70 45.55 -2.07
C ILE A 730 8.91 46.24 -2.72
N ASP A 731 9.11 47.53 -2.44
CA ASP A 731 10.21 48.31 -3.04
C ASP A 731 11.59 47.85 -2.54
N ILE A 732 11.72 47.60 -1.24
CA ILE A 732 12.94 47.07 -0.60
C ILE A 732 13.32 45.72 -1.19
N LEU A 733 12.36 44.78 -1.31
CA LEU A 733 12.64 43.45 -1.84
C LEU A 733 13.04 43.51 -3.31
N GLN A 734 12.28 44.20 -4.17
CA GLN A 734 12.59 44.24 -5.61
C GLN A 734 13.94 44.90 -5.94
N ASN A 735 14.50 45.71 -5.02
CA ASN A 735 15.81 46.37 -5.15
C ASN A 735 16.93 45.71 -4.33
N THR A 736 16.64 44.64 -3.60
CA THR A 736 17.62 43.88 -2.81
C THR A 736 18.39 42.90 -3.72
N VAL A 737 19.73 42.90 -3.69
CA VAL A 737 20.64 42.02 -4.46
C VAL A 737 20.14 40.58 -4.47
N GLU A 738 19.86 40.05 -3.28
CA GLU A 738 19.49 38.66 -3.06
C GLU A 738 18.13 38.29 -3.67
N CYS A 739 17.17 39.21 -3.70
CA CYS A 739 15.80 38.91 -4.09
C CYS A 739 15.69 38.59 -5.59
N ASP A 740 15.18 37.39 -5.90
CA ASP A 740 15.00 36.89 -7.26
C ASP A 740 13.90 37.65 -8.02
N VAL A 741 12.92 38.19 -7.29
CA VAL A 741 11.75 38.84 -7.87
C VAL A 741 11.97 40.34 -8.05
N LYS A 742 12.34 40.72 -9.26
CA LYS A 742 12.51 42.12 -9.69
C LYS A 742 11.25 42.67 -10.39
N LYS A 743 11.19 44.00 -10.54
CA LYS A 743 10.20 44.72 -11.39
C LYS A 743 8.74 44.44 -11.03
N ILE A 744 8.42 44.49 -9.74
CA ILE A 744 7.06 44.28 -9.20
C ILE A 744 6.23 45.54 -9.40
N LEU A 745 6.80 46.69 -9.00
CA LEU A 745 6.25 48.03 -9.13
C LEU A 745 7.32 48.95 -9.75
N GLU A 746 6.95 49.69 -10.79
CA GLU A 746 7.92 50.37 -11.68
C GLU A 746 7.66 51.89 -11.84
N GLY A 747 6.59 52.41 -11.23
CA GLY A 747 6.24 53.83 -11.25
C GLY A 747 7.00 54.66 -10.20
N GLU A 748 6.98 55.99 -10.36
CA GLU A 748 7.70 56.93 -9.47
C GLU A 748 7.26 56.89 -8.01
N GLY A 749 5.95 56.70 -7.79
CA GLY A 749 5.43 56.56 -6.44
C GLY A 749 3.96 56.16 -6.41
N TYR A 750 3.58 55.53 -5.30
CA TYR A 750 2.28 54.91 -5.10
C TYR A 750 1.59 55.44 -3.85
N TRP A 751 0.26 55.55 -3.90
CA TRP A 751 -0.56 55.95 -2.75
C TRP A 751 -0.61 54.84 -1.69
N SER A 752 -0.25 55.22 -0.47
CA SER A 752 -0.49 54.45 0.75
C SER A 752 -1.80 54.83 1.43
N ALA A 753 -2.26 54.03 2.40
CA ALA A 753 -3.49 54.27 3.15
C ALA A 753 -3.47 55.49 4.09
N ILE A 754 -2.32 56.12 4.39
CA ILE A 754 -2.26 57.47 5.00
C ILE A 754 -2.44 58.60 3.96
N TYR A 755 -2.62 58.27 2.69
CA TYR A 755 -2.67 59.24 1.57
C TYR A 755 -1.43 60.13 1.51
N SER A 756 -0.28 59.54 1.84
CA SER A 756 1.01 60.01 1.36
C SER A 756 1.42 59.18 0.14
N ARG A 757 1.93 59.86 -0.89
CA ARG A 757 2.69 59.22 -1.96
C ARG A 757 3.97 58.66 -1.35
N ILE A 758 4.23 57.37 -1.58
CA ILE A 758 5.50 56.73 -1.26
C ILE A 758 6.33 56.76 -2.54
N ASP A 759 7.44 57.49 -2.52
CA ASP A 759 8.41 57.52 -3.62
C ASP A 759 9.25 56.23 -3.61
N PHE A 760 9.40 55.63 -4.79
CA PHE A 760 10.11 54.36 -4.95
C PHE A 760 11.58 54.61 -5.29
N MET A 761 12.47 53.75 -4.81
CA MET A 761 13.93 53.91 -4.93
C MET A 761 14.42 53.91 -6.38
N ASP A 762 13.84 53.05 -7.24
CA ASP A 762 14.28 52.85 -8.62
C ASP A 762 13.10 52.78 -9.62
N PRO A 763 12.46 53.92 -9.93
CA PRO A 763 11.34 53.93 -10.85
C PRO A 763 11.82 53.89 -12.31
N ARG A 764 11.11 53.10 -13.13
CA ARG A 764 11.44 52.81 -14.54
C ARG A 764 10.47 53.46 -15.51
N VAL A 765 9.28 53.85 -15.05
CA VAL A 765 8.28 54.58 -15.84
C VAL A 765 7.80 55.83 -15.10
N SER A 766 7.55 56.91 -15.84
CA SER A 766 6.99 58.16 -15.32
C SER A 766 5.50 57.98 -15.01
N ALA A 767 5.18 57.50 -13.81
CA ALA A 767 3.80 57.34 -13.34
C ALA A 767 3.59 58.17 -12.06
N THR A 768 2.82 59.26 -12.18
CA THR A 768 2.50 60.14 -11.05
C THR A 768 1.25 59.66 -10.32
N ASN A 769 1.34 59.56 -8.99
CA ASN A 769 0.20 59.37 -8.09
C ASN A 769 -0.68 58.15 -8.44
N ALA A 770 -0.05 57.00 -8.68
CA ALA A 770 -0.74 55.73 -8.94
C ALA A 770 -1.20 55.05 -7.63
N VAL A 771 -2.15 54.11 -7.70
CA VAL A 771 -2.40 53.14 -6.62
C VAL A 771 -2.25 51.72 -7.16
N ARG A 772 -1.69 50.80 -6.37
CA ARG A 772 -1.72 49.36 -6.70
C ARG A 772 -2.30 48.61 -5.52
N CYS A 773 -3.48 48.06 -5.74
CA CYS A 773 -4.30 47.49 -4.68
C CYS A 773 -3.70 46.19 -4.18
N VAL A 774 -3.87 45.93 -2.89
CA VAL A 774 -3.54 44.67 -2.24
C VAL A 774 -4.79 44.00 -1.70
N ARG A 775 -4.75 42.69 -1.54
CA ARG A 775 -5.81 41.87 -0.95
C ARG A 775 -5.21 41.01 0.15
N ASP A 776 -5.79 41.06 1.34
CA ASP A 776 -5.44 40.13 2.41
C ASP A 776 -5.90 38.71 2.07
N ILE A 777 -5.06 37.73 2.39
CA ILE A 777 -5.45 36.32 2.49
C ILE A 777 -5.51 35.99 3.97
N TYR A 778 -6.64 35.44 4.41
CA TYR A 778 -6.81 34.90 5.75
C TYR A 778 -6.68 33.38 5.68
N GLU A 779 -5.84 32.81 6.55
CA GLU A 779 -5.64 31.37 6.74
C GLU A 779 -6.31 30.91 8.05
#